data_AF-A0A4R8MIE0-F1
#
_entry.id   AF-A0A4R8MIE0-F1
#
_cell.length_a   1.000
_cell.length_b   1.000
_cell.length_c   1.000
_cell.angle_alpha   90.00
_cell.angle_beta   90.00
_cell.angle_gamma   90.00
#
_symmetry.space_group_name_H-M   'P 1'
#
loop_
_entity.id
_entity.type
_entity.pdbx_description
1 polymer ?
#
loop_
_entity_poly.entity_id
_entity_poly.type
_entity_poly.pdbx_seq_one_letter_code
_entity_poly.pdbx_strand_id
1 'polypeptide(L)'
;MEKCLLFFFIFPICLFSQTGATTLNVDTQKYNQIEISVLEGAVYDVKTLGEDPYVFIKPLSHNLIKENNQLSFEYFCPTGLDHIEVYFYPLGEQVKSVMVGDIGSTEGWVLFRMDLSEYVGEWGKAGDFLRLDFGTAPALNIQIRNLELRAMSARELDIQSNKEAKKQQELNFENNLRFYLDKEFPNSISNVLVTNDKVKLVGEISKTKNYYIAEIDVHENGTELEKFEFLEPIKSKNGHFDVEVNRYVKRNGYKQDRLLSKWMIVEKQDNQYKGVSHARYTDSVVPKYRYSFVKPATKKGLGGYSINRAAPYTDLDSLGITSVTVNVMVSKLLSSKSSPQNMPFEYLGETYYVNKKRVLEYDKTFLSTSKRNIEVSAILLVDKASKTIDKEIGSILEHPDCDPSGIFSMPNLTTPEGVQYYAAILDFLASRYMRSDKKYGRIHHWIIHNEVDAGWVWTNAGEKTALVFMDIYHKSMRMSHNIARKYNPNSKVFITLTHYWNWTSNPHFYHSKELLEQLLQYSKAEGDFEWAIAQHPYPESLREPKTWLDKKVSFDFNTKLITFKNLEVLDAWVKQPEVLFKGQKKRLVYLSENGTNSPTYSAQDLKEQAAGMAYAMKKLKFLDGIDGFQYHNWQDNRKEGGLRIGLRRFPDDKEDPSGIKPVWKVYQAFGTEKEAEVYDQYKEIIGIDHWDEIHHKDPIK
;
A
#
# COMPACT_ATOMS: atom_id res chain seq x y z
N MET A 1 -55.26 11.10 -37.45
CA MET A 1 -55.83 11.85 -36.32
C MET A 1 -55.23 11.29 -35.05
N GLU A 2 -54.32 12.07 -34.51
CA GLU A 2 -53.48 11.81 -33.34
C GLU A 2 -54.32 11.71 -32.07
N LYS A 3 -53.93 10.81 -31.17
CA LYS A 3 -54.16 10.97 -29.74
C LYS A 3 -52.84 10.68 -29.03
N CYS A 4 -52.11 11.75 -28.75
CA CYS A 4 -50.96 11.77 -27.85
C CYS A 4 -51.42 11.39 -26.44
N LEU A 5 -50.89 10.30 -25.90
CA LEU A 5 -50.87 10.03 -24.46
C LEU A 5 -49.59 10.63 -23.90
N LEU A 6 -49.71 11.80 -23.25
CA LEU A 6 -48.67 12.34 -22.38
C LEU A 6 -48.60 11.47 -21.11
N PHE A 7 -47.56 10.66 -20.99
CA PHE A 7 -47.11 10.15 -19.69
C PHE A 7 -46.27 11.23 -19.02
N PHE A 8 -46.83 11.86 -17.97
CA PHE A 8 -46.07 12.68 -17.04
C PHE A 8 -45.10 11.78 -16.25
N PHE A 9 -43.83 11.77 -16.65
CA PHE A 9 -42.75 11.34 -15.76
C PHE A 9 -42.53 12.45 -14.73
N ILE A 10 -43.10 12.28 -13.54
CA ILE A 10 -42.71 13.04 -12.35
C ILE A 10 -41.31 12.53 -11.99
N PHE A 11 -40.27 13.24 -12.44
CA PHE A 11 -38.93 13.10 -11.86
C PHE A 11 -39.01 13.49 -10.38
N PRO A 12 -38.59 12.64 -9.43
CA PRO A 12 -38.30 13.13 -8.10
C PRO A 12 -37.08 14.04 -8.26
N ILE A 13 -37.32 15.35 -8.18
CA ILE A 13 -36.26 16.33 -7.96
C ILE A 13 -35.76 16.05 -6.54
N CYS A 14 -34.78 15.15 -6.41
CA CYS A 14 -33.91 15.13 -5.24
C CYS A 14 -33.09 16.41 -5.29
N LEU A 15 -33.62 17.47 -4.69
CA LEU A 15 -32.83 18.58 -4.19
C LEU A 15 -31.86 17.98 -3.17
N PHE A 16 -30.65 17.63 -3.61
CA PHE A 16 -29.53 17.45 -2.70
C PHE A 16 -29.27 18.83 -2.07
N SER A 17 -29.86 19.06 -0.89
CA SER A 17 -29.33 20.03 0.03
C SER A 17 -27.89 19.59 0.31
N GLN A 18 -26.90 20.39 -0.10
CA GLN A 18 -25.59 20.33 0.56
C GLN A 18 -25.85 20.78 2.01
N THR A 19 -26.16 19.84 2.90
CA THR A 19 -26.21 20.10 4.33
C THR A 19 -24.80 20.50 4.76
N GLY A 20 -24.60 21.80 4.97
CA GLY A 20 -23.30 22.36 5.33
C GLY A 20 -22.79 21.72 6.62
N ALA A 21 -21.55 21.25 6.63
CA ALA A 21 -20.88 20.78 7.84
C ALA A 21 -20.74 21.92 8.86
N THR A 22 -20.75 21.58 10.14
CA THR A 22 -20.50 22.52 11.23
C THR A 22 -19.03 22.41 11.64
N THR A 23 -18.20 23.36 11.19
CA THR A 23 -16.78 23.41 11.56
C THR A 23 -16.63 23.64 13.07
N LEU A 24 -15.77 22.83 13.70
CA LEU A 24 -15.43 22.91 15.10
C LEU A 24 -14.01 23.47 15.26
N ASN A 25 -13.81 24.28 16.30
CA ASN A 25 -12.51 24.87 16.62
C ASN A 25 -12.12 24.51 18.05
N VAL A 26 -10.88 24.10 18.26
CA VAL A 26 -10.36 23.83 19.61
C VAL A 26 -10.21 25.15 20.37
N ASP A 27 -10.63 25.15 21.64
CA ASP A 27 -10.37 26.21 22.60
C ASP A 27 -8.97 26.00 23.22
N THR A 28 -7.97 26.64 22.62
CA THR A 28 -6.56 26.52 23.05
C THR A 28 -6.27 27.16 24.40
N GLN A 29 -7.26 27.74 25.08
CA GLN A 29 -7.12 28.29 26.43
C GLN A 29 -7.75 27.40 27.50
N LYS A 30 -8.53 26.38 27.11
CA LYS A 30 -9.22 25.47 28.04
C LYS A 30 -8.89 24.03 27.71
N TYR A 31 -7.96 23.48 28.46
CA TYR A 31 -7.48 22.12 28.31
C TYR A 31 -6.95 21.60 29.65
N ASN A 32 -6.73 20.29 29.73
CA ASN A 32 -6.16 19.63 30.89
C ASN A 32 -5.10 18.64 30.43
N GLN A 33 -4.00 18.56 31.18
CA GLN A 33 -2.92 17.58 30.99
C GLN A 33 -2.45 17.41 29.53
N ILE A 34 -2.40 18.51 28.78
CA ILE A 34 -1.78 18.55 27.45
C ILE A 34 -0.88 19.78 27.30
N GLU A 35 0.08 19.70 26.40
CA GLU A 35 0.67 20.87 25.74
C GLU A 35 0.01 20.98 24.37
N ILE A 36 -0.49 22.17 24.00
CA ILE A 36 -1.11 22.40 22.70
C ILE A 36 -0.49 23.60 22.00
N SER A 37 -0.19 23.42 20.71
CA SER A 37 0.22 24.51 19.83
C SER A 37 -0.56 24.48 18.51
N VAL A 38 -0.69 25.63 17.86
CA VAL A 38 -1.35 25.75 16.56
C VAL A 38 -0.28 25.93 15.49
N LEU A 39 -0.18 24.95 14.60
CA LEU A 39 0.70 24.98 13.44
C LEU A 39 -0.01 25.65 12.25
N GLU A 40 0.72 25.81 11.16
CA GLU A 40 0.18 26.39 9.91
C GLU A 40 -1.01 25.55 9.38
N GLY A 41 -2.04 26.23 8.88
CA GLY A 41 -3.24 25.57 8.33
C GLY A 41 -4.24 25.05 9.35
N ALA A 42 -4.30 25.65 10.56
CA ALA A 42 -5.21 25.25 11.64
C ALA A 42 -5.04 23.79 12.10
N VAL A 43 -3.79 23.31 12.06
CA VAL A 43 -3.40 22.02 12.63
C VAL A 43 -3.11 22.23 14.12
N TYR A 44 -3.78 21.46 14.97
CA TYR A 44 -3.51 21.45 16.40
C TYR A 44 -2.50 20.33 16.71
N ASP A 45 -1.36 20.69 17.27
CA ASP A 45 -0.32 19.78 17.73
C ASP A 45 -0.48 19.62 19.24
N VAL A 46 -0.88 18.42 19.65
CA VAL A 46 -1.26 18.07 21.02
C VAL A 46 -0.26 17.05 21.55
N LYS A 47 0.29 17.33 22.72
CA LYS A 47 1.11 16.39 23.48
C LYS A 47 0.46 16.05 24.80
N THR A 48 0.17 14.78 25.05
CA THR A 48 -0.45 14.35 26.31
C THR A 48 0.58 14.37 27.44
N LEU A 49 0.17 14.74 28.66
CA LEU A 49 1.05 14.89 29.83
C LEU A 49 0.68 13.97 31.00
N GLY A 50 -0.52 13.41 31.02
CA GLY A 50 -1.02 12.60 32.14
C GLY A 50 -2.15 11.66 31.73
N GLU A 51 -2.94 11.24 32.71
CA GLU A 51 -4.00 10.23 32.57
C GLU A 51 -5.37 10.80 32.12
N ASP A 52 -5.54 12.13 32.11
CA ASP A 52 -6.78 12.81 31.68
C ASP A 52 -6.52 13.98 30.69
N PRO A 53 -5.82 13.74 29.56
CA PRO A 53 -5.53 14.74 28.54
C PRO A 53 -6.76 15.11 27.70
N TYR A 54 -7.25 16.35 27.80
CA TYR A 54 -8.40 16.79 27.01
C TYR A 54 -8.35 18.26 26.59
N VAL A 55 -9.14 18.59 25.56
CA VAL A 55 -9.45 19.94 25.11
C VAL A 55 -10.95 20.21 25.10
N PHE A 56 -11.33 21.47 25.28
CA PHE A 56 -12.67 21.91 24.93
C PHE A 56 -12.74 22.37 23.48
N ILE A 57 -13.88 22.13 22.85
CA ILE A 57 -14.27 22.73 21.57
C ILE A 57 -15.01 24.04 21.87
N LYS A 58 -14.81 25.07 21.05
CA LYS A 58 -15.54 26.34 21.18
C LYS A 58 -17.05 26.12 21.02
N PRO A 59 -17.90 26.89 21.74
CA PRO A 59 -19.35 26.80 21.62
C PRO A 59 -19.88 26.93 20.20
N LEU A 60 -20.93 26.16 19.88
CA LEU A 60 -21.64 26.22 18.62
C LEU A 60 -22.22 27.64 18.41
N SER A 61 -21.95 28.25 17.26
CA SER A 61 -22.46 29.59 16.94
C SER A 61 -23.95 29.60 16.55
N HIS A 62 -24.46 28.44 16.12
CA HIS A 62 -25.85 28.22 15.70
C HIS A 62 -26.32 26.84 16.15
N ASN A 63 -27.62 26.60 16.11
CA ASN A 63 -28.15 25.26 16.34
C ASN A 63 -27.61 24.28 15.28
N LEU A 64 -27.21 23.09 15.73
CA LEU A 64 -26.74 21.99 14.91
C LEU A 64 -27.87 21.49 13.99
N ILE A 65 -27.53 21.23 12.74
CA ILE A 65 -28.39 20.51 11.80
C ILE A 65 -28.42 19.05 12.27
N LYS A 66 -29.60 18.49 12.54
CA LYS A 66 -29.72 17.17 13.21
C LYS A 66 -29.03 16.04 12.47
N GLU A 67 -28.99 16.12 11.14
CA GLU A 67 -28.30 15.18 10.28
C GLU A 67 -26.77 15.27 10.45
N ASN A 68 -26.22 16.39 10.94
CA ASN A 68 -24.80 16.57 11.23
C ASN A 68 -24.40 15.92 12.56
N ASN A 69 -24.57 14.61 12.63
CA ASN A 69 -24.38 13.83 13.86
C ASN A 69 -23.10 12.99 13.87
N GLN A 70 -22.22 13.16 12.88
CA GLN A 70 -20.90 12.52 12.86
C GLN A 70 -19.83 13.53 13.24
N LEU A 71 -19.12 13.27 14.32
CA LEU A 71 -17.85 13.95 14.58
C LEU A 71 -16.79 13.40 13.63
N SER A 72 -16.09 14.29 12.94
CA SER A 72 -15.11 13.93 11.91
C SER A 72 -13.90 14.85 12.02
N PHE A 73 -12.70 14.29 11.94
CA PHE A 73 -11.44 15.04 11.84
C PHE A 73 -10.33 14.17 11.26
N GLU A 74 -9.28 14.78 10.73
CA GLU A 74 -8.08 14.03 10.34
C GLU A 74 -7.07 14.04 11.50
N TYR A 75 -6.41 12.91 11.74
CA TYR A 75 -5.37 12.78 12.76
C TYR A 75 -4.07 12.19 12.21
N PHE A 76 -2.97 12.49 12.88
CA PHE A 76 -1.65 11.88 12.72
C PHE A 76 -1.13 11.52 14.11
N CYS A 77 -0.89 10.23 14.37
CA CYS A 77 -0.41 9.74 15.66
C CYS A 77 0.42 8.46 15.47
N PRO A 78 1.76 8.52 15.43
CA PRO A 78 2.60 7.35 15.14
C PRO A 78 2.50 6.22 16.16
N THR A 79 2.07 6.52 17.38
CA THR A 79 1.95 5.55 18.48
C THR A 79 0.55 4.97 18.62
N GLY A 80 -0.46 5.63 18.04
CA GLY A 80 -1.87 5.38 18.36
C GLY A 80 -2.27 5.97 19.71
N LEU A 81 -3.56 5.82 20.05
CA LEU A 81 -4.18 6.24 21.31
C LEU A 81 -5.04 5.10 21.85
N ASP A 82 -5.12 4.98 23.18
CA ASP A 82 -5.98 3.97 23.81
C ASP A 82 -7.47 4.21 23.52
N HIS A 83 -7.89 5.48 23.51
CA HIS A 83 -9.23 5.88 23.10
C HIS A 83 -9.29 7.37 22.74
N ILE A 84 -10.37 7.73 22.05
CA ILE A 84 -10.90 9.09 22.00
C ILE A 84 -12.27 9.06 22.66
N GLU A 85 -12.51 9.97 23.61
CA GLU A 85 -13.81 10.13 24.27
C GLU A 85 -14.34 11.55 24.08
N VAL A 86 -15.65 11.66 23.87
CA VAL A 86 -16.33 12.94 23.64
C VAL A 86 -17.40 13.14 24.70
N TYR A 87 -17.32 14.25 25.44
CA TYR A 87 -18.31 14.66 26.43
C TYR A 87 -19.14 15.84 25.93
N PHE A 88 -20.43 15.86 26.26
CA PHE A 88 -21.39 16.85 25.80
C PHE A 88 -21.70 17.90 26.89
N TYR A 89 -21.59 19.19 26.53
CA TYR A 89 -21.87 20.31 27.43
C TYR A 89 -23.01 21.21 26.91
N PRO A 90 -23.88 21.75 27.80
CA PRO A 90 -23.82 21.65 29.27
C PRO A 90 -24.08 20.23 29.78
N LEU A 91 -23.42 19.85 30.88
CA LEU A 91 -23.63 18.54 31.49
C LEU A 91 -25.07 18.47 32.00
N GLY A 92 -25.80 17.44 31.57
CA GLY A 92 -27.12 17.11 32.10
C GLY A 92 -27.04 16.42 33.46
N GLU A 93 -28.17 15.90 33.95
CA GLU A 93 -28.22 15.12 35.20
C GLU A 93 -27.38 13.83 35.13
N GLN A 94 -27.25 13.26 33.94
CA GLN A 94 -26.31 12.17 33.64
C GLN A 94 -25.21 12.68 32.72
N VAL A 95 -23.96 12.35 33.04
CA VAL A 95 -22.81 12.64 32.17
C VAL A 95 -22.94 11.77 30.93
N LYS A 96 -23.03 12.42 29.77
CA LYS A 96 -23.09 11.77 28.47
C LYS A 96 -21.72 11.81 27.83
N SER A 97 -21.21 10.64 27.44
CA SER A 97 -20.01 10.52 26.65
C SER A 97 -20.11 9.41 25.61
N VAL A 98 -19.34 9.56 24.54
CA VAL A 98 -19.10 8.50 23.54
C VAL A 98 -17.62 8.24 23.48
N MET A 99 -17.24 6.98 23.64
CA MET A 99 -15.85 6.53 23.58
C MET A 99 -15.64 5.60 22.38
N VAL A 100 -14.56 5.84 21.65
CA VAL A 100 -14.02 4.91 20.65
C VAL A 100 -12.63 4.51 21.11
N GLY A 101 -12.44 3.22 21.42
CA GLY A 101 -11.15 2.66 21.82
C GLY A 101 -10.24 2.30 20.65
N ASP A 102 -9.00 1.93 20.97
CA ASP A 102 -7.98 1.38 20.07
C ASP A 102 -7.76 2.23 18.80
N ILE A 103 -7.47 3.51 19.00
CA ILE A 103 -7.19 4.42 17.90
C ILE A 103 -5.84 4.08 17.30
N GLY A 104 -5.88 3.52 16.10
CA GLY A 104 -4.71 3.01 15.41
C GLY A 104 -3.58 4.01 15.27
N SER A 105 -2.34 3.51 15.35
CA SER A 105 -1.17 4.27 14.93
C SER A 105 -1.28 4.63 13.45
N THR A 106 -0.83 5.83 13.10
CA THR A 106 -0.74 6.26 11.71
C THR A 106 0.47 7.17 11.48
N GLU A 107 1.13 6.93 10.35
CA GLU A 107 2.26 7.70 9.81
C GLU A 107 1.82 8.59 8.62
N GLY A 108 0.51 8.74 8.45
CA GLY A 108 -0.14 9.65 7.52
C GLY A 108 -1.40 10.29 8.12
N TRP A 109 -1.95 11.29 7.45
CA TRP A 109 -3.24 11.87 7.85
C TRP A 109 -4.37 10.90 7.53
N VAL A 110 -5.05 10.41 8.56
CA VAL A 110 -6.18 9.47 8.47
C VAL A 110 -7.43 10.13 9.00
N LEU A 111 -8.57 9.88 8.36
CA LEU A 111 -9.86 10.36 8.84
C LEU A 111 -10.29 9.54 10.08
N PHE A 112 -10.51 10.22 11.19
CA PHE A 112 -11.24 9.71 12.33
C PHE A 112 -12.72 10.11 12.21
N ARG A 113 -13.62 9.21 12.61
CA ARG A 113 -15.05 9.48 12.70
C ARG A 113 -15.66 8.81 13.92
N MET A 114 -16.67 9.46 14.49
CA MET A 114 -17.43 8.96 15.63
C MET A 114 -18.90 9.33 15.44
N ASP A 115 -19.78 8.33 15.60
CA ASP A 115 -21.24 8.51 15.51
C ASP A 115 -21.76 9.09 16.84
N LEU A 116 -22.36 10.27 16.78
CA LEU A 116 -22.97 10.95 17.92
C LEU A 116 -24.51 10.98 17.82
N SER A 117 -25.11 10.22 16.91
CA SER A 117 -26.54 10.27 16.58
C SER A 117 -27.47 10.07 17.78
N GLU A 118 -27.09 9.26 18.75
CA GLU A 118 -27.85 9.03 19.98
C GLU A 118 -28.01 10.30 20.85
N TYR A 119 -27.08 11.26 20.73
CA TYR A 119 -26.99 12.42 21.64
C TYR A 119 -27.40 13.75 21.00
N VAL A 120 -27.34 13.86 19.67
CA VAL A 120 -27.67 15.09 18.90
C VAL A 120 -29.16 15.48 18.96
N GLY A 121 -30.03 14.62 19.52
CA GLY A 121 -31.42 14.97 19.79
C GLY A 121 -31.61 15.95 20.96
N GLU A 122 -30.85 15.74 22.04
CA GLU A 122 -30.95 16.54 23.27
C GLU A 122 -29.89 17.66 23.35
N TRP A 123 -28.77 17.47 22.65
CA TRP A 123 -27.64 18.39 22.56
C TRP A 123 -27.53 18.99 21.14
N GLY A 124 -27.01 20.22 21.02
CA GLY A 124 -26.74 20.85 19.72
C GLY A 124 -27.41 22.21 19.53
N LYS A 125 -27.76 22.92 20.61
CA LYS A 125 -28.23 24.31 20.55
C LYS A 125 -27.04 25.26 20.42
N ALA A 126 -27.28 26.47 19.91
CA ALA A 126 -26.28 27.53 19.95
C ALA A 126 -25.81 27.75 21.40
N GLY A 127 -24.49 27.75 21.62
CA GLY A 127 -23.85 27.82 22.93
C GLY A 127 -23.44 26.48 23.52
N ASP A 128 -23.96 25.35 23.03
CA ASP A 128 -23.51 24.02 23.44
C ASP A 128 -22.09 23.75 22.92
N PHE A 129 -21.33 22.88 23.60
CA PHE A 129 -19.96 22.55 23.21
C PHE A 129 -19.57 21.12 23.58
N LEU A 130 -18.43 20.67 23.06
CA LEU A 130 -17.86 19.34 23.32
C LEU A 130 -16.56 19.46 24.12
N ARG A 131 -16.25 18.43 24.90
CA ARG A 131 -14.90 18.13 25.39
C ARG A 131 -14.41 16.88 24.65
N LEU A 132 -13.16 16.92 24.18
CA LEU A 132 -12.50 15.85 23.43
C LEU A 132 -11.28 15.37 24.21
N ASP A 133 -11.28 14.09 24.55
CA ASP A 133 -10.26 13.42 25.37
C ASP A 133 -9.37 12.53 24.49
N PHE A 134 -8.08 12.46 24.83
CA PHE A 134 -7.04 11.79 24.05
C PHE A 134 -6.42 10.59 24.79
N GLY A 135 -7.26 9.74 25.37
CA GLY A 135 -6.82 8.53 26.06
C GLY A 135 -6.21 8.81 27.44
N THR A 136 -5.50 7.84 28.01
CA THR A 136 -4.86 7.97 29.34
C THR A 136 -3.33 7.90 29.27
N ALA A 137 -2.76 7.58 28.10
CA ALA A 137 -1.33 7.47 27.92
C ALA A 137 -0.65 8.86 27.88
N PRO A 138 0.37 9.10 28.73
CA PRO A 138 1.15 10.34 28.67
C PRO A 138 2.18 10.30 27.53
N ALA A 139 2.71 11.48 27.19
CA ALA A 139 3.78 11.70 26.21
C ALA A 139 3.46 11.26 24.77
N LEU A 140 2.18 11.13 24.41
CA LEU A 140 1.76 10.92 23.03
C LEU A 140 1.80 12.24 22.27
N ASN A 141 2.19 12.18 20.99
CA ASN A 141 2.19 13.33 20.09
C ASN A 141 1.15 13.12 19.00
N ILE A 142 0.12 13.96 19.00
CA ILE A 142 -1.07 13.84 18.19
C ILE A 142 -1.22 15.14 17.41
N GLN A 143 -1.43 15.03 16.10
CA GLN A 143 -1.84 16.18 15.31
C GLN A 143 -3.26 15.96 14.83
N ILE A 144 -4.12 16.97 14.97
CA ILE A 144 -5.50 16.92 14.48
C ILE A 144 -5.81 18.16 13.63
N ARG A 145 -6.66 17.99 12.62
CA ARG A 145 -7.15 19.09 11.77
C ARG A 145 -8.52 18.77 11.19
N ASN A 146 -9.16 19.78 10.60
CA ASN A 146 -10.45 19.65 9.91
C ASN A 146 -11.54 19.06 10.83
N LEU A 147 -11.61 19.52 12.09
CA LEU A 147 -12.65 19.09 13.03
C LEU A 147 -14.01 19.65 12.62
N GLU A 148 -15.00 18.78 12.49
CA GLU A 148 -16.36 19.14 12.08
C GLU A 148 -17.42 18.16 12.59
N LEU A 149 -18.67 18.64 12.66
CA LEU A 149 -19.87 17.81 12.73
C LEU A 149 -20.54 17.80 11.36
N ARG A 150 -20.77 16.62 10.80
CA ARG A 150 -21.32 16.45 9.45
C ARG A 150 -22.27 15.26 9.37
N ALA A 151 -23.06 15.20 8.32
CA ALA A 151 -23.83 14.00 8.01
C ALA A 151 -22.91 12.87 7.53
N MET A 152 -23.38 11.63 7.67
CA MET A 152 -22.75 10.50 6.98
C MET A 152 -22.82 10.73 5.47
N SER A 153 -21.71 10.45 4.80
CA SER A 153 -21.67 10.39 3.34
C SER A 153 -22.50 9.21 2.83
N ALA A 154 -22.96 9.28 1.57
CA ALA A 154 -23.67 8.16 0.93
C ALA A 154 -22.87 6.85 1.01
N ARG A 155 -21.54 6.96 0.94
CA ARG A 155 -20.62 5.83 1.06
C ARG A 155 -20.61 5.21 2.45
N GLU A 156 -20.66 6.03 3.49
CA GLU A 156 -20.72 5.56 4.88
C GLU A 156 -22.04 4.86 5.18
N LEU A 157 -23.16 5.41 4.67
CA LEU A 157 -24.48 4.79 4.80
C LEU A 157 -24.54 3.41 4.10
N ASP A 158 -23.94 3.30 2.91
CA ASP A 158 -23.84 2.02 2.19
C ASP A 158 -23.02 0.99 2.96
N ILE A 159 -21.87 1.39 3.54
CA ILE A 159 -21.04 0.51 4.36
C ILE A 159 -21.80 0.06 5.62
N GLN A 160 -22.47 0.99 6.32
CA GLN A 160 -23.18 0.70 7.55
C GLN A 160 -24.38 -0.24 7.30
N SER A 161 -25.18 0.00 6.26
CA SER A 161 -26.37 -0.81 5.97
C SER A 161 -26.04 -2.26 5.61
N ASN A 162 -24.86 -2.52 5.04
CA ASN A 162 -24.45 -3.84 4.56
C ASN A 162 -23.43 -4.55 5.47
N LYS A 163 -23.01 -3.94 6.58
CA LYS A 163 -21.86 -4.38 7.40
C LYS A 163 -21.97 -5.85 7.85
N GLU A 164 -23.08 -6.24 8.46
CA GLU A 164 -23.22 -7.59 9.01
C GLU A 164 -23.30 -8.66 7.91
N ALA A 165 -24.03 -8.38 6.83
CA ALA A 165 -24.12 -9.30 5.69
C ALA A 165 -22.76 -9.52 5.02
N LYS A 166 -21.98 -8.45 4.82
CA LYS A 166 -20.61 -8.54 4.28
C LYS A 166 -19.69 -9.33 5.20
N LYS A 167 -19.74 -9.07 6.51
CA LYS A 167 -18.93 -9.81 7.50
C LYS A 167 -19.17 -11.32 7.45
N GLN A 168 -20.42 -11.75 7.35
CA GLN A 168 -20.75 -13.18 7.23
C GLN A 168 -20.29 -13.77 5.89
N GLN A 169 -20.42 -13.01 4.79
CA GLN A 169 -19.93 -13.43 3.48
C GLN A 169 -18.41 -13.60 3.47
N GLU A 170 -17.67 -12.65 4.06
CA GLU A 170 -16.22 -12.69 4.15
C GLU A 170 -15.72 -13.87 5.00
N LEU A 171 -16.40 -14.19 6.10
CA LEU A 171 -16.04 -15.34 6.93
C LEU A 171 -16.22 -16.67 6.16
N ASN A 172 -17.29 -16.81 5.39
CA ASN A 172 -17.50 -17.99 4.55
C ASN A 172 -16.42 -18.08 3.45
N PHE A 173 -16.12 -16.96 2.81
CA PHE A 173 -15.09 -16.91 1.77
C PHE A 173 -13.71 -17.25 2.33
N GLU A 174 -13.34 -16.74 3.50
CA GLU A 174 -12.10 -17.07 4.18
C GLU A 174 -12.01 -18.57 4.47
N ASN A 175 -13.07 -19.19 5.00
CA ASN A 175 -13.09 -20.63 5.27
C ASN A 175 -12.87 -21.45 3.99
N ASN A 176 -13.49 -21.02 2.88
CA ASN A 176 -13.31 -21.65 1.58
C ASN A 176 -11.88 -21.50 1.06
N LEU A 177 -11.26 -20.33 1.23
CA LEU A 177 -9.85 -20.09 0.88
C LEU A 177 -8.90 -20.95 1.71
N ARG A 178 -9.09 -21.01 3.04
CA ARG A 178 -8.27 -21.86 3.93
C ARG A 178 -8.36 -23.32 3.52
N PHE A 179 -9.57 -23.84 3.37
CA PHE A 179 -9.79 -25.21 2.91
C PHE A 179 -9.15 -25.47 1.53
N TYR A 180 -9.24 -24.51 0.62
CA TYR A 180 -8.64 -24.61 -0.70
C TYR A 180 -7.10 -24.65 -0.66
N LEU A 181 -6.45 -23.81 0.15
CA LEU A 181 -4.99 -23.73 0.24
C LEU A 181 -4.37 -24.91 1.00
N ASP A 182 -5.05 -25.41 2.04
CA ASP A 182 -4.57 -26.53 2.87
C ASP A 182 -4.79 -27.91 2.22
N LYS A 183 -5.69 -27.98 1.24
CA LYS A 183 -6.08 -29.24 0.62
C LYS A 183 -5.09 -29.70 -0.43
N GLU A 184 -4.56 -30.90 -0.23
CA GLU A 184 -3.84 -31.62 -1.28
C GLU A 184 -4.84 -32.24 -2.28
N PHE A 185 -4.69 -31.90 -3.56
CA PHE A 185 -5.53 -32.40 -4.64
C PHE A 185 -4.82 -33.52 -5.44
N PRO A 186 -5.54 -34.56 -5.87
CA PRO A 186 -4.96 -35.64 -6.68
C PRO A 186 -4.77 -35.26 -8.16
N ASN A 187 -5.22 -34.07 -8.57
CA ASN A 187 -5.08 -33.55 -9.92
C ASN A 187 -4.37 -32.20 -9.86
N SER A 188 -3.57 -31.88 -10.87
CA SER A 188 -2.79 -30.64 -10.90
C SER A 188 -2.62 -30.12 -12.32
N ILE A 189 -2.54 -28.79 -12.46
CA ILE A 189 -1.97 -28.13 -13.63
C ILE A 189 -0.53 -27.78 -13.25
N SER A 190 0.45 -28.41 -13.90
CA SER A 190 1.86 -28.28 -13.53
C SER A 190 2.55 -27.11 -14.22
N ASN A 191 2.08 -26.67 -15.40
CA ASN A 191 2.64 -25.54 -16.12
C ASN A 191 1.63 -24.87 -17.05
N VAL A 192 1.63 -23.52 -17.02
CA VAL A 192 0.89 -22.66 -17.96
C VAL A 192 1.85 -21.75 -18.72
N LEU A 193 1.98 -21.98 -20.04
CA LEU A 193 2.79 -21.20 -20.96
C LEU A 193 1.92 -20.30 -21.84
N VAL A 194 2.17 -19.00 -21.82
CA VAL A 194 1.50 -18.03 -22.69
C VAL A 194 2.43 -17.59 -23.82
N THR A 195 2.00 -17.86 -25.05
CA THR A 195 2.68 -17.46 -26.30
C THR A 195 2.04 -16.19 -26.88
N ASN A 196 2.34 -15.85 -28.13
CA ASN A 196 1.77 -14.64 -28.76
C ASN A 196 0.25 -14.74 -28.94
N ASP A 197 -0.28 -15.93 -29.19
CA ASP A 197 -1.69 -16.15 -29.56
C ASP A 197 -2.35 -17.34 -28.85
N LYS A 198 -1.59 -18.17 -28.13
CA LYS A 198 -2.07 -19.35 -27.40
C LYS A 198 -1.69 -19.37 -25.92
N VAL A 199 -2.54 -20.03 -25.12
CA VAL A 199 -2.23 -20.50 -23.76
C VAL A 199 -2.13 -22.02 -23.81
N LYS A 200 -1.02 -22.57 -23.32
CA LYS A 200 -0.74 -24.00 -23.27
C LYS A 200 -0.72 -24.46 -21.81
N LEU A 201 -1.53 -25.45 -21.49
CA LEU A 201 -1.66 -26.01 -20.15
C LEU A 201 -1.26 -27.48 -20.16
N VAL A 202 -0.37 -27.85 -19.26
CA VAL A 202 0.00 -29.25 -19.02
C VAL A 202 -0.20 -29.60 -17.56
N GLY A 203 -0.51 -30.86 -17.30
CA GLY A 203 -0.76 -31.34 -15.95
C GLY A 203 -1.16 -32.80 -15.88
N GLU A 204 -1.60 -33.21 -14.70
CA GLU A 204 -1.88 -34.58 -14.34
C GLU A 204 -3.26 -34.74 -13.73
N ILE A 205 -3.92 -35.87 -14.05
CA ILE A 205 -5.18 -36.30 -13.47
C ILE A 205 -5.07 -37.74 -12.97
N SER A 206 -5.62 -37.98 -11.77
CA SER A 206 -5.52 -39.28 -11.07
C SER A 206 -6.44 -40.37 -11.64
N LYS A 207 -7.55 -39.98 -12.28
CA LYS A 207 -8.58 -40.90 -12.82
C LYS A 207 -9.12 -40.36 -14.14
N THR A 208 -9.62 -41.25 -14.99
CA THR A 208 -10.42 -40.82 -16.15
C THR A 208 -11.85 -40.56 -15.67
N LYS A 209 -12.21 -39.29 -15.50
CA LYS A 209 -13.56 -38.81 -15.23
C LYS A 209 -13.94 -37.71 -16.22
N ASN A 210 -15.16 -37.17 -16.11
CA ASN A 210 -15.60 -35.98 -16.82
C ASN A 210 -14.93 -34.72 -16.26
N TYR A 211 -13.62 -34.58 -16.50
CA TYR A 211 -12.83 -33.43 -16.09
C TYR A 211 -12.73 -32.40 -17.21
N TYR A 212 -12.72 -31.14 -16.80
CA TYR A 212 -12.61 -29.98 -17.68
C TYR A 212 -11.56 -29.01 -17.14
N ILE A 213 -10.86 -28.32 -18.05
CA ILE A 213 -10.15 -27.09 -17.73
C ILE A 213 -11.17 -25.98 -17.69
N ALA A 214 -11.30 -25.35 -16.53
CA ALA A 214 -12.07 -24.15 -16.31
C ALA A 214 -11.17 -22.92 -16.31
N GLU A 215 -11.61 -21.86 -16.96
CA GLU A 215 -11.00 -20.54 -16.85
C GLU A 215 -11.64 -19.77 -15.69
N ILE A 216 -10.81 -19.08 -14.90
CA ILE A 216 -11.23 -18.15 -13.85
C ILE A 216 -10.66 -16.78 -14.23
N ASP A 217 -11.55 -15.84 -14.51
CA ASP A 217 -11.19 -14.44 -14.77
C ASP A 217 -10.73 -13.75 -13.48
N VAL A 218 -10.00 -12.65 -13.60
CA VAL A 218 -9.43 -11.92 -12.46
C VAL A 218 -10.50 -11.49 -11.46
N HIS A 219 -11.67 -11.08 -11.96
CA HIS A 219 -12.76 -10.55 -11.15
C HIS A 219 -13.57 -11.61 -10.40
N GLU A 220 -13.30 -12.89 -10.67
CA GLU A 220 -14.01 -14.00 -10.07
C GLU A 220 -13.28 -14.53 -8.83
N ASN A 221 -14.06 -15.11 -7.91
CA ASN A 221 -13.54 -15.80 -6.73
C ASN A 221 -13.61 -17.31 -6.99
N GLY A 222 -12.48 -17.89 -7.38
CA GLY A 222 -12.42 -19.29 -7.86
C GLY A 222 -12.98 -20.33 -6.89
N THR A 223 -12.92 -20.09 -5.57
CA THR A 223 -13.48 -21.00 -4.55
C THR A 223 -15.00 -20.89 -4.41
N GLU A 224 -15.59 -19.80 -4.89
CA GLU A 224 -17.03 -19.50 -4.81
C GLU A 224 -17.76 -19.80 -6.13
N LEU A 225 -17.03 -20.17 -7.19
CA LEU A 225 -17.61 -20.44 -8.50
C LEU A 225 -18.29 -21.81 -8.56
N GLU A 226 -19.58 -21.82 -8.87
CA GLU A 226 -20.35 -23.02 -9.21
C GLU A 226 -20.53 -23.23 -10.72
N LYS A 227 -20.28 -22.16 -11.50
CA LYS A 227 -20.43 -22.10 -12.95
C LYS A 227 -19.23 -21.41 -13.56
N PHE A 228 -18.85 -21.86 -14.75
CA PHE A 228 -17.70 -21.36 -15.49
C PHE A 228 -18.14 -20.97 -16.89
N GLU A 229 -17.74 -19.79 -17.36
CA GLU A 229 -18.04 -19.32 -18.72
C GLU A 229 -17.30 -20.16 -19.78
N PHE A 230 -16.08 -20.59 -19.47
CA PHE A 230 -15.25 -21.40 -20.35
C PHE A 230 -14.90 -22.75 -19.72
N LEU A 231 -15.14 -23.82 -20.49
CA LEU A 231 -14.84 -25.20 -20.14
C LEU A 231 -14.27 -25.95 -21.35
N GLU A 232 -13.09 -26.52 -21.20
CA GLU A 232 -12.46 -27.38 -22.21
C GLU A 232 -12.33 -28.81 -21.67
N PRO A 233 -12.92 -29.84 -22.31
CA PRO A 233 -12.80 -31.22 -21.86
C PRO A 233 -11.35 -31.70 -21.82
N ILE A 234 -10.92 -32.31 -20.71
CA ILE A 234 -9.57 -32.85 -20.58
C ILE A 234 -9.49 -34.21 -21.27
N LYS A 235 -8.65 -34.29 -22.31
CA LYS A 235 -8.19 -35.56 -22.87
C LYS A 235 -6.81 -35.86 -22.31
N SER A 236 -6.65 -37.02 -21.67
CA SER A 236 -5.38 -37.44 -21.09
C SER A 236 -4.85 -38.73 -21.72
N LYS A 237 -3.53 -38.90 -21.68
CA LYS A 237 -2.83 -40.14 -22.01
C LYS A 237 -1.94 -40.50 -20.82
N ASN A 238 -2.15 -41.68 -20.23
CA ASN A 238 -1.44 -42.12 -19.03
C ASN A 238 -1.52 -41.09 -17.88
N GLY A 239 -2.70 -40.51 -17.66
CA GLY A 239 -2.93 -39.50 -16.61
C GLY A 239 -2.41 -38.09 -16.93
N HIS A 240 -1.70 -37.89 -18.04
CA HIS A 240 -1.15 -36.57 -18.42
C HIS A 240 -2.01 -35.92 -19.49
N PHE A 241 -2.23 -34.61 -19.39
CA PHE A 241 -2.93 -33.82 -20.42
C PHE A 241 -2.07 -32.68 -20.96
N ASP A 242 -2.41 -32.27 -22.17
CA ASP A 242 -1.89 -31.08 -22.86
C ASP A 242 -3.08 -30.41 -23.55
N VAL A 243 -3.42 -29.21 -23.12
CA VAL A 243 -4.56 -28.42 -23.61
C VAL A 243 -4.05 -27.09 -24.15
N GLU A 244 -4.49 -26.74 -25.36
CA GLU A 244 -4.19 -25.45 -25.98
C GLU A 244 -5.48 -24.68 -26.22
N VAL A 245 -5.50 -23.41 -25.81
CA VAL A 245 -6.61 -22.49 -26.02
C VAL A 245 -6.12 -21.17 -26.61
N ASN A 246 -7.02 -20.44 -27.28
CA ASN A 246 -6.69 -19.10 -27.78
C ASN A 246 -6.42 -18.14 -26.62
N ARG A 247 -5.39 -17.29 -26.74
CA ARG A 247 -5.02 -16.28 -25.74
C ARG A 247 -6.02 -15.14 -25.63
N TYR A 248 -6.56 -14.69 -26.74
CA TYR A 248 -7.50 -13.58 -26.77
C TYR A 248 -8.93 -14.07 -26.91
N VAL A 249 -9.82 -13.51 -26.09
CA VAL A 249 -11.25 -13.83 -26.07
C VAL A 249 -12.05 -12.53 -26.00
N LYS A 250 -13.28 -12.54 -26.53
CA LYS A 250 -14.23 -11.43 -26.35
C LYS A 250 -15.29 -11.87 -25.35
N ARG A 251 -15.31 -11.25 -24.18
CA ARG A 251 -16.32 -11.46 -23.13
C ARG A 251 -16.52 -10.18 -22.33
N ASN A 252 -17.65 -10.07 -21.62
CA ASN A 252 -17.96 -8.91 -20.77
C ASN A 252 -17.85 -7.55 -21.49
N GLY A 253 -18.11 -7.52 -22.81
CA GLY A 253 -17.99 -6.31 -23.62
C GLY A 253 -16.58 -5.97 -24.10
N TYR A 254 -15.53 -6.67 -23.63
CA TYR A 254 -14.13 -6.36 -23.95
C TYR A 254 -13.43 -7.48 -24.70
N LYS A 255 -12.39 -7.15 -25.46
CA LYS A 255 -11.36 -8.13 -25.83
C LYS A 255 -10.38 -8.25 -24.67
N GLN A 256 -10.26 -9.45 -24.11
CA GLN A 256 -9.43 -9.75 -22.94
C GLN A 256 -8.27 -10.68 -23.29
N ASP A 257 -7.23 -10.65 -22.46
CA ASP A 257 -6.01 -11.45 -22.59
C ASP A 257 -5.94 -12.50 -21.46
N ARG A 258 -6.04 -13.77 -21.83
CA ARG A 258 -5.96 -14.93 -20.91
C ARG A 258 -4.60 -15.10 -20.22
N LEU A 259 -3.63 -14.26 -20.54
CA LEU A 259 -2.44 -14.05 -19.72
C LEU A 259 -2.77 -13.74 -18.25
N LEU A 260 -3.92 -13.11 -18.00
CA LEU A 260 -4.35 -12.67 -16.67
C LEU A 260 -5.22 -13.71 -15.93
N SER A 261 -5.81 -14.66 -16.65
CA SER A 261 -6.66 -15.69 -16.07
C SER A 261 -5.85 -16.69 -15.24
N LYS A 262 -6.52 -17.34 -14.30
CA LYS A 262 -6.04 -18.60 -13.70
C LYS A 262 -6.91 -19.77 -14.16
N TRP A 263 -6.36 -20.98 -14.09
CA TRP A 263 -6.97 -22.17 -14.66
C TRP A 263 -7.15 -23.24 -13.62
N MET A 264 -8.30 -23.90 -13.57
CA MET A 264 -8.60 -24.94 -12.57
C MET A 264 -9.14 -26.19 -13.26
N ILE A 265 -8.85 -27.37 -12.71
CA ILE A 265 -9.50 -28.62 -13.12
C ILE A 265 -10.81 -28.76 -12.35
N VAL A 266 -11.91 -28.95 -13.07
CA VAL A 266 -13.24 -29.15 -12.48
C VAL A 266 -13.82 -30.50 -12.89
N GLU A 267 -14.53 -31.14 -11.97
CA GLU A 267 -15.31 -32.36 -12.21
C GLU A 267 -16.77 -31.98 -12.45
N LYS A 268 -17.33 -32.43 -13.57
CA LYS A 268 -18.77 -32.33 -13.80
C LYS A 268 -19.51 -33.33 -12.92
N GLN A 269 -20.38 -32.83 -12.04
CA GLN A 269 -21.27 -33.61 -11.18
C GLN A 269 -22.70 -33.14 -11.46
N ASP A 270 -23.50 -33.98 -12.13
CA ASP A 270 -24.82 -33.63 -12.64
C ASP A 270 -24.80 -32.34 -13.49
N ASN A 271 -25.45 -31.27 -13.00
CA ASN A 271 -25.53 -29.95 -13.63
C ASN A 271 -24.58 -28.90 -13.00
N GLN A 272 -23.68 -29.32 -12.10
CA GLN A 272 -22.73 -28.46 -11.42
C GLN A 272 -21.27 -28.87 -11.71
N TYR A 273 -20.36 -27.95 -11.42
CA TYR A 273 -18.92 -28.17 -11.53
C TYR A 273 -18.25 -27.99 -10.18
N LYS A 274 -17.44 -28.96 -9.79
CA LYS A 274 -16.69 -28.93 -8.54
C LYS A 274 -15.19 -28.80 -8.81
N GLY A 275 -14.52 -27.86 -8.16
CA GLY A 275 -13.06 -27.73 -8.20
C GLY A 275 -12.36 -28.97 -7.63
N VAL A 276 -11.46 -29.57 -8.42
CA VAL A 276 -10.71 -30.78 -8.07
C VAL A 276 -9.19 -30.63 -8.28
N SER A 277 -8.70 -29.41 -8.39
CA SER A 277 -7.28 -29.03 -8.30
C SER A 277 -7.15 -27.64 -7.68
N HIS A 278 -5.93 -27.25 -7.30
CA HIS A 278 -5.63 -25.83 -7.22
C HIS A 278 -5.76 -25.17 -8.60
N ALA A 279 -6.14 -23.90 -8.62
CA ALA A 279 -6.02 -23.06 -9.79
C ALA A 279 -4.54 -22.77 -10.09
N ARG A 280 -4.18 -22.46 -11.33
CA ARG A 280 -2.81 -22.18 -11.77
C ARG A 280 -2.76 -20.93 -12.62
N TYR A 281 -1.92 -19.98 -12.24
CA TYR A 281 -1.61 -18.81 -13.07
C TYR A 281 -0.54 -19.13 -14.12
N THR A 282 -0.35 -18.21 -15.07
CA THR A 282 0.78 -18.25 -16.01
C THR A 282 2.13 -18.42 -15.30
N ASP A 283 2.84 -19.51 -15.60
CA ASP A 283 4.20 -19.78 -15.13
C ASP A 283 5.25 -19.05 -15.98
N SER A 284 4.98 -18.90 -17.28
CA SER A 284 5.89 -18.23 -18.20
C SER A 284 5.17 -17.59 -19.38
N VAL A 285 5.70 -16.47 -19.84
CA VAL A 285 5.23 -15.75 -21.03
C VAL A 285 6.42 -15.45 -21.94
N VAL A 286 6.22 -15.55 -23.26
CA VAL A 286 7.25 -15.16 -24.23
C VAL A 286 7.39 -13.63 -24.21
N PRO A 287 8.54 -13.07 -23.79
CA PRO A 287 8.71 -11.63 -23.67
C PRO A 287 8.96 -10.99 -25.05
N LYS A 288 8.43 -9.79 -25.25
CA LYS A 288 8.65 -8.95 -26.44
C LYS A 288 10.10 -8.50 -26.57
N TYR A 289 10.75 -8.18 -25.46
CA TYR A 289 12.15 -7.79 -25.43
C TYR A 289 12.96 -8.78 -24.60
N ARG A 290 14.24 -8.96 -24.96
CA ARG A 290 15.20 -9.73 -24.17
C ARG A 290 16.42 -8.87 -23.90
N TYR A 291 16.78 -8.75 -22.64
CA TYR A 291 17.97 -8.05 -22.16
C TYR A 291 18.38 -8.61 -20.81
N SER A 292 19.64 -8.41 -20.42
CA SER A 292 20.17 -8.91 -19.15
C SER A 292 19.54 -8.21 -17.95
N PHE A 293 19.48 -8.93 -16.83
CA PHE A 293 19.14 -8.35 -15.54
C PHE A 293 20.16 -7.27 -15.17
N VAL A 294 19.68 -6.13 -14.68
CA VAL A 294 20.51 -5.02 -14.19
C VAL A 294 20.55 -5.13 -12.68
N LYS A 295 21.72 -5.46 -12.13
CA LYS A 295 21.95 -5.43 -10.68
C LYS A 295 22.49 -4.04 -10.30
N PRO A 296 21.95 -3.36 -9.28
CA PRO A 296 22.55 -2.14 -8.74
C PRO A 296 24.02 -2.36 -8.36
N ALA A 297 24.89 -1.41 -8.68
CA ALA A 297 26.32 -1.51 -8.38
C ALA A 297 26.61 -1.34 -6.87
N THR A 298 25.70 -0.71 -6.12
CA THR A 298 25.77 -0.61 -4.67
C THR A 298 24.36 -0.83 -4.09
N LYS A 299 24.27 -0.97 -2.76
CA LYS A 299 22.97 -0.98 -2.08
C LYS A 299 22.34 0.42 -1.95
N LYS A 300 23.04 1.50 -2.31
CA LYS A 300 22.54 2.87 -2.15
C LYS A 300 21.45 3.18 -3.17
N GLY A 301 20.32 3.64 -2.66
CA GLY A 301 19.14 4.01 -3.40
C GLY A 301 18.42 5.22 -2.80
N LEU A 302 17.51 5.82 -3.57
CA LEU A 302 16.73 6.97 -3.13
C LEU A 302 15.23 6.71 -3.26
N GLY A 303 14.50 6.94 -2.17
CA GLY A 303 13.05 6.78 -2.10
C GLY A 303 12.29 7.96 -2.74
N GLY A 304 11.17 7.68 -3.40
CA GLY A 304 10.23 8.70 -3.87
C GLY A 304 10.86 9.73 -4.83
N TYR A 305 11.73 9.27 -5.74
CA TYR A 305 12.45 10.14 -6.67
C TYR A 305 11.51 10.72 -7.73
N SER A 306 11.68 12.00 -8.00
CA SER A 306 11.12 12.69 -9.16
C SER A 306 12.05 13.83 -9.54
N ILE A 307 12.30 14.00 -10.84
CA ILE A 307 13.18 15.07 -11.35
C ILE A 307 12.65 16.48 -11.03
N ASN A 308 11.37 16.60 -10.69
CA ASN A 308 10.70 17.88 -10.42
C ASN A 308 10.67 18.25 -8.93
N ARG A 309 11.34 17.51 -8.03
CA ARG A 309 11.47 17.92 -6.62
C ARG A 309 12.47 19.08 -6.51
N ALA A 310 12.39 19.86 -5.43
CA ALA A 310 13.28 21.00 -5.19
C ALA A 310 14.74 20.57 -4.95
N ALA A 311 14.92 19.34 -4.48
CA ALA A 311 16.23 18.74 -4.26
C ALA A 311 17.07 18.68 -5.55
N PRO A 312 18.39 18.94 -5.47
CA PRO A 312 19.24 18.95 -6.65
C PRO A 312 19.46 17.52 -7.16
N TYR A 313 18.97 17.20 -8.35
CA TYR A 313 19.11 15.85 -8.96
C TYR A 313 20.57 15.35 -9.07
N THR A 314 21.56 16.24 -9.01
CA THR A 314 22.98 15.92 -8.92
C THR A 314 23.36 15.17 -7.63
N ASP A 315 22.46 15.12 -6.64
CA ASP A 315 22.60 14.22 -5.49
C ASP A 315 22.62 12.75 -5.90
N LEU A 316 21.94 12.37 -6.99
CA LEU A 316 22.05 11.00 -7.52
C LEU A 316 23.51 10.64 -7.79
N ASP A 317 24.26 11.59 -8.38
CA ASP A 317 25.66 11.43 -8.72
C ASP A 317 26.54 11.55 -7.46
N SER A 318 26.28 12.57 -6.63
CA SER A 318 27.09 12.90 -5.44
C SER A 318 27.00 11.85 -4.34
N LEU A 319 25.86 11.18 -4.21
CA LEU A 319 25.63 10.11 -3.25
C LEU A 319 25.97 8.72 -3.83
N GLY A 320 26.22 8.62 -5.14
CA GLY A 320 26.43 7.33 -5.82
C GLY A 320 25.18 6.44 -5.79
N ILE A 321 24.01 7.02 -6.08
CA ILE A 321 22.72 6.31 -6.11
C ILE A 321 22.68 5.37 -7.32
N THR A 322 22.32 4.10 -7.08
CA THR A 322 22.24 3.08 -8.14
C THR A 322 20.84 2.47 -8.32
N SER A 323 19.90 2.77 -7.42
CA SER A 323 18.49 2.39 -7.53
C SER A 323 17.58 3.51 -7.00
N VAL A 324 16.34 3.60 -7.50
CA VAL A 324 15.33 4.53 -6.97
C VAL A 324 13.95 3.90 -6.93
N THR A 325 13.10 4.35 -6.00
CA THR A 325 11.65 4.18 -6.12
C THR A 325 11.00 5.42 -6.73
N VAL A 326 9.93 5.23 -7.51
CA VAL A 326 9.15 6.33 -8.13
C VAL A 326 7.66 6.04 -7.96
N ASN A 327 6.93 6.96 -7.34
CA ASN A 327 5.48 6.81 -7.14
C ASN A 327 4.71 7.10 -8.43
N VAL A 328 3.90 6.14 -8.86
CA VAL A 328 3.04 6.21 -10.05
C VAL A 328 1.58 6.16 -9.62
N MET A 329 0.93 7.32 -9.65
CA MET A 329 -0.51 7.46 -9.34
C MET A 329 -1.34 7.06 -10.57
N VAL A 330 -1.76 5.79 -10.61
CA VAL A 330 -2.43 5.17 -11.75
C VAL A 330 -3.76 5.86 -12.07
N SER A 331 -4.59 6.11 -11.06
CA SER A 331 -5.89 6.78 -11.24
C SER A 331 -5.77 8.23 -11.69
N LYS A 332 -4.64 8.89 -11.41
CA LYS A 332 -4.37 10.26 -11.89
C LYS A 332 -3.72 10.30 -13.27
N LEU A 333 -3.30 9.16 -13.82
CA LEU A 333 -2.80 9.07 -15.19
C LEU A 333 -3.93 8.87 -16.19
N LEU A 334 -4.92 8.04 -15.88
CA LEU A 334 -6.04 7.77 -16.78
C LEU A 334 -7.01 8.95 -16.90
N SER A 335 -7.77 8.95 -17.99
CA SER A 335 -8.89 9.88 -18.22
C SER A 335 -9.99 9.14 -18.97
N SER A 336 -11.25 9.36 -18.60
CA SER A 336 -12.39 8.69 -19.23
C SER A 336 -12.76 9.30 -20.58
N LYS A 337 -12.30 10.53 -20.85
CA LYS A 337 -12.67 11.29 -22.06
C LYS A 337 -11.46 11.73 -22.88
N SER A 338 -11.67 11.78 -24.20
CA SER A 338 -10.75 12.44 -25.12
C SER A 338 -10.68 13.94 -24.84
N SER A 339 -9.47 14.50 -24.90
CA SER A 339 -9.25 15.95 -24.83
C SER A 339 -7.88 16.32 -25.43
N PRO A 340 -7.65 17.59 -25.80
CA PRO A 340 -6.32 18.05 -26.22
C PRO A 340 -5.22 17.89 -25.15
N GLN A 341 -5.61 17.77 -23.87
CA GLN A 341 -4.70 17.56 -22.74
C GLN A 341 -4.36 16.08 -22.52
N ASN A 342 -5.04 15.17 -23.22
CA ASN A 342 -4.86 13.74 -23.11
C ASN A 342 -4.11 13.18 -24.32
N MET A 343 -3.48 12.02 -24.12
CA MET A 343 -2.82 11.23 -25.15
C MET A 343 -3.59 9.91 -25.29
N PRO A 344 -4.11 9.58 -26.49
CA PRO A 344 -4.74 8.30 -26.72
C PRO A 344 -3.69 7.18 -26.75
N PHE A 345 -4.07 5.98 -26.30
CA PHE A 345 -3.30 4.75 -26.48
C PHE A 345 -4.23 3.56 -26.70
N GLU A 346 -3.76 2.58 -27.45
CA GLU A 346 -4.53 1.38 -27.78
C GLU A 346 -4.23 0.25 -26.81
N TYR A 347 -5.26 -0.39 -26.29
CA TYR A 347 -5.15 -1.63 -25.52
C TYR A 347 -6.23 -2.62 -25.95
N LEU A 348 -5.79 -3.76 -26.47
CA LEU A 348 -6.66 -4.85 -26.97
C LEU A 348 -7.76 -4.41 -27.95
N GLY A 349 -7.51 -3.37 -28.74
CA GLY A 349 -8.44 -2.88 -29.78
C GLY A 349 -9.40 -1.78 -29.32
N GLU A 350 -9.27 -1.34 -28.06
CA GLU A 350 -9.98 -0.17 -27.53
C GLU A 350 -9.01 1.00 -27.31
N THR A 351 -9.50 2.21 -27.52
CA THR A 351 -8.75 3.45 -27.27
C THR A 351 -8.99 3.95 -25.85
N TYR A 352 -7.92 4.11 -25.09
CA TYR A 352 -7.91 4.72 -23.76
C TYR A 352 -7.13 6.03 -23.78
N TYR A 353 -7.28 6.83 -22.72
CA TYR A 353 -6.66 8.15 -22.64
C TYR A 353 -5.82 8.29 -21.37
N VAL A 354 -4.62 8.85 -21.51
CA VAL A 354 -3.79 9.26 -20.37
C VAL A 354 -3.51 10.75 -20.38
N ASN A 355 -3.34 11.34 -19.20
CA ASN A 355 -2.96 12.73 -19.03
C ASN A 355 -1.55 12.96 -19.62
N LYS A 356 -1.47 13.70 -20.73
CA LYS A 356 -0.24 13.91 -21.48
C LYS A 356 0.84 14.60 -20.65
N LYS A 357 0.47 15.60 -19.85
CA LYS A 357 1.42 16.37 -19.03
C LYS A 357 2.10 15.46 -18.00
N ARG A 358 1.33 14.67 -17.27
CA ARG A 358 1.86 13.74 -16.25
C ARG A 358 2.75 12.66 -16.86
N VAL A 359 2.38 12.11 -18.02
CA VAL A 359 3.24 11.16 -18.74
C VAL A 359 4.58 11.79 -19.11
N LEU A 360 4.59 13.03 -19.62
CA LEU A 360 5.84 13.73 -19.95
C LEU A 360 6.70 14.05 -18.71
N GLU A 361 6.09 14.27 -17.54
CA GLU A 361 6.82 14.42 -16.27
C GLU A 361 7.48 13.11 -15.84
N TYR A 362 6.80 11.97 -16.00
CA TYR A 362 7.38 10.65 -15.78
C TYR A 362 8.49 10.33 -16.78
N ASP A 363 8.31 10.65 -18.07
CA ASP A 363 9.35 10.48 -19.09
C ASP A 363 10.65 11.19 -18.68
N LYS A 364 10.56 12.44 -18.21
CA LYS A 364 11.73 13.20 -17.74
C LYS A 364 12.40 12.51 -16.55
N THR A 365 11.61 12.06 -15.58
CA THR A 365 12.10 11.33 -14.40
C THR A 365 12.84 10.05 -14.82
N PHE A 366 12.22 9.20 -15.62
CA PHE A 366 12.81 7.92 -16.02
C PHE A 366 13.96 8.06 -17.02
N LEU A 367 13.97 9.10 -17.86
CA LEU A 367 15.12 9.44 -18.70
C LEU A 367 16.32 9.87 -17.85
N SER A 368 16.09 10.62 -16.77
CA SER A 368 17.17 11.10 -15.90
C SER A 368 17.90 9.95 -15.18
N THR A 369 17.19 8.90 -14.78
CA THR A 369 17.76 7.69 -14.16
C THR A 369 18.38 6.78 -15.22
N SER A 370 17.74 6.64 -16.38
CA SER A 370 18.26 5.81 -17.48
C SER A 370 19.60 6.30 -18.02
N LYS A 371 19.82 7.62 -18.11
CA LYS A 371 21.10 8.22 -18.49
C LYS A 371 22.24 7.88 -17.51
N ARG A 372 21.89 7.59 -16.26
CA ARG A 372 22.81 7.23 -15.17
C ARG A 372 22.91 5.72 -14.92
N ASN A 373 22.21 4.92 -15.72
CA ASN A 373 22.06 3.47 -15.50
C ASN A 373 21.54 3.12 -14.09
N ILE A 374 20.67 3.98 -13.55
CA ILE A 374 20.01 3.77 -12.26
C ILE A 374 18.80 2.86 -12.46
N GLU A 375 18.68 1.85 -11.60
CA GLU A 375 17.55 0.95 -11.58
C GLU A 375 16.30 1.63 -10.98
N VAL A 376 15.12 1.26 -11.44
CA VAL A 376 13.85 1.92 -11.08
C VAL A 376 12.82 0.88 -10.68
N SER A 377 12.32 1.01 -9.45
CA SER A 377 11.13 0.30 -8.95
C SER A 377 9.95 1.28 -8.87
N ALA A 378 8.92 1.09 -9.70
CA ALA A 378 7.75 1.96 -9.71
C ALA A 378 6.71 1.50 -8.68
N ILE A 379 6.31 2.39 -7.76
CA ILE A 379 5.26 2.13 -6.76
C ILE A 379 3.90 2.46 -7.37
N LEU A 380 3.03 1.47 -7.51
CA LEU A 380 1.73 1.61 -8.17
C LEU A 380 0.62 1.96 -7.19
N LEU A 381 0.10 3.19 -7.26
CA LEU A 381 -0.89 3.72 -6.31
C LEU A 381 -2.22 4.01 -7.01
N VAL A 382 -3.33 3.73 -6.32
CA VAL A 382 -4.68 4.08 -6.75
C VAL A 382 -5.28 5.03 -5.71
N ASP A 383 -5.53 6.28 -6.09
CA ASP A 383 -6.25 7.21 -5.22
C ASP A 383 -7.72 6.78 -5.07
N LYS A 384 -8.31 7.13 -3.93
CA LYS A 384 -9.77 7.10 -3.73
C LYS A 384 -10.51 7.88 -4.81
N ALA A 385 -11.74 7.49 -5.12
CA ALA A 385 -12.60 8.17 -6.09
C ALA A 385 -12.82 9.65 -5.69
N SER A 386 -12.95 9.92 -4.39
CA SER A 386 -13.05 11.27 -3.84
C SER A 386 -11.82 12.15 -4.13
N LYS A 387 -10.62 11.57 -4.22
CA LYS A 387 -9.34 12.27 -4.50
C LYS A 387 -8.91 12.22 -5.97
N THR A 388 -9.58 11.42 -6.79
CA THR A 388 -9.32 11.35 -8.23
C THR A 388 -9.99 12.53 -8.94
N ILE A 389 -9.28 13.20 -9.85
CA ILE A 389 -9.80 14.37 -10.58
C ILE A 389 -10.92 13.94 -11.52
N ASP A 390 -10.66 12.89 -12.30
CA ASP A 390 -11.66 12.25 -13.14
C ASP A 390 -12.49 11.28 -12.30
N LYS A 391 -13.74 11.66 -12.00
CA LYS A 391 -14.61 10.90 -11.10
C LYS A 391 -15.04 9.56 -11.66
N GLU A 392 -15.12 9.44 -12.99
CA GLU A 392 -15.47 8.19 -13.65
C GLU A 392 -14.32 7.19 -13.50
N ILE A 393 -13.08 7.61 -13.79
CA ILE A 393 -11.89 6.78 -13.54
C ILE A 393 -11.75 6.42 -12.06
N GLY A 394 -12.00 7.37 -11.16
CA GLY A 394 -12.01 7.14 -9.72
C GLY A 394 -13.00 6.03 -9.33
N SER A 395 -14.22 6.10 -9.83
CA SER A 395 -15.27 5.10 -9.57
C SER A 395 -14.96 3.73 -10.19
N ILE A 396 -14.30 3.68 -11.35
CA ILE A 396 -13.91 2.43 -11.99
C ILE A 396 -12.80 1.72 -11.22
N LEU A 397 -11.81 2.46 -10.72
CA LEU A 397 -10.59 1.89 -10.15
C LEU A 397 -10.60 1.74 -8.62
N GLU A 398 -11.44 2.46 -7.88
CA GLU A 398 -11.54 2.33 -6.42
C GLU A 398 -12.19 0.99 -6.04
N HIS A 399 -11.58 0.23 -5.13
CA HIS A 399 -12.17 -1.00 -4.61
C HIS A 399 -13.57 -0.71 -4.03
N PRO A 400 -14.60 -1.51 -4.34
CA PRO A 400 -15.98 -1.23 -3.93
C PRO A 400 -16.21 -1.30 -2.42
N ASP A 401 -15.24 -1.77 -1.63
CA ASP A 401 -15.25 -1.75 -0.16
C ASP A 401 -14.29 -0.72 0.45
N CYS A 402 -13.60 0.09 -0.37
CA CYS A 402 -12.70 1.12 0.13
C CYS A 402 -13.40 2.05 1.13
N ASP A 403 -12.86 2.14 2.34
CA ASP A 403 -13.36 3.02 3.39
C ASP A 403 -12.83 4.46 3.18
N PRO A 404 -13.66 5.50 3.49
CA PRO A 404 -13.22 6.89 3.45
C PRO A 404 -11.98 7.20 4.30
N SER A 405 -11.63 6.38 5.29
CA SER A 405 -10.47 6.56 6.16
C SER A 405 -9.14 6.25 5.47
N GLY A 406 -9.14 5.43 4.42
CA GLY A 406 -7.93 5.10 3.67
C GLY A 406 -7.32 6.31 2.95
N ILE A 407 -6.01 6.31 2.74
CA ILE A 407 -5.29 7.29 1.92
C ILE A 407 -5.36 6.87 0.44
N PHE A 408 -5.11 5.60 0.16
CA PHE A 408 -5.23 4.96 -1.15
C PHE A 408 -6.21 3.79 -1.09
N SER A 409 -6.68 3.39 -2.27
CA SER A 409 -7.54 2.23 -2.45
C SER A 409 -6.74 1.07 -3.05
N MET A 410 -7.14 -0.16 -2.73
CA MET A 410 -6.83 -1.31 -3.59
C MET A 410 -7.49 -1.08 -4.97
N PRO A 411 -6.90 -1.50 -6.11
CA PRO A 411 -7.60 -1.46 -7.39
C PRO A 411 -8.89 -2.30 -7.35
N ASN A 412 -9.93 -1.83 -8.02
CA ASN A 412 -11.15 -2.58 -8.25
C ASN A 412 -10.87 -3.75 -9.21
N LEU A 413 -10.62 -4.91 -8.62
CA LEU A 413 -10.49 -6.17 -9.34
C LEU A 413 -11.74 -7.04 -9.15
N THR A 414 -12.90 -6.48 -8.78
CA THR A 414 -14.14 -7.25 -8.56
C THR A 414 -15.14 -7.09 -9.71
N THR A 415 -14.77 -6.33 -10.75
CA THR A 415 -15.61 -6.11 -11.93
C THR A 415 -14.79 -6.26 -13.21
N PRO A 416 -15.39 -6.70 -14.33
CA PRO A 416 -14.69 -6.76 -15.61
C PRO A 416 -14.13 -5.40 -16.07
N GLU A 417 -14.86 -4.31 -15.82
CA GLU A 417 -14.44 -2.95 -16.20
C GLU A 417 -13.22 -2.47 -15.40
N GLY A 418 -13.22 -2.66 -14.07
CA GLY A 418 -12.08 -2.32 -13.22
C GLY A 418 -10.82 -3.09 -13.63
N VAL A 419 -10.95 -4.40 -13.88
CA VAL A 419 -9.86 -5.25 -14.39
C VAL A 419 -9.34 -4.72 -15.73
N GLN A 420 -10.24 -4.38 -16.65
CA GLN A 420 -9.88 -3.90 -17.99
C GLN A 420 -9.09 -2.59 -17.94
N TYR A 421 -9.58 -1.59 -17.19
CA TYR A 421 -8.91 -0.28 -17.08
C TYR A 421 -7.58 -0.40 -16.34
N TYR A 422 -7.51 -1.20 -15.28
CA TYR A 422 -6.27 -1.44 -14.57
C TYR A 422 -5.24 -2.17 -15.45
N ALA A 423 -5.65 -3.19 -16.21
CA ALA A 423 -4.76 -3.87 -17.15
C ALA A 423 -4.28 -2.94 -18.28
N ALA A 424 -5.15 -2.07 -18.81
CA ALA A 424 -4.80 -1.12 -19.86
C ALA A 424 -3.69 -0.16 -19.44
N ILE A 425 -3.79 0.44 -18.25
CA ILE A 425 -2.77 1.37 -17.75
C ILE A 425 -1.47 0.67 -17.35
N LEU A 426 -1.53 -0.56 -16.82
CA LEU A 426 -0.33 -1.38 -16.60
C LEU A 426 0.39 -1.70 -17.92
N ASP A 427 -0.35 -2.10 -18.96
CA ASP A 427 0.25 -2.38 -20.28
C ASP A 427 0.81 -1.12 -20.94
N PHE A 428 0.13 0.03 -20.79
CA PHE A 428 0.67 1.34 -21.23
C PHE A 428 2.02 1.64 -20.57
N LEU A 429 2.11 1.55 -19.24
CA LEU A 429 3.34 1.83 -18.51
C LEU A 429 4.45 0.84 -18.90
N ALA A 430 4.14 -0.46 -18.95
CA ALA A 430 5.11 -1.49 -19.31
C ALA A 430 5.59 -1.34 -20.77
N SER A 431 4.69 -1.16 -21.72
CA SER A 431 5.02 -1.01 -23.15
C SER A 431 5.87 0.24 -23.43
N ARG A 432 5.66 1.32 -22.66
CA ARG A 432 6.38 2.58 -22.78
C ARG A 432 7.77 2.53 -22.13
N TYR A 433 7.85 2.02 -20.90
CA TYR A 433 9.07 2.12 -20.07
C TYR A 433 9.88 0.82 -19.95
N MET A 434 9.50 -0.27 -20.63
CA MET A 434 10.31 -1.50 -20.67
C MET A 434 11.01 -1.75 -22.01
N ARG A 435 10.96 -0.75 -22.90
CA ARG A 435 11.59 -0.80 -24.23
C ARG A 435 13.10 -1.01 -24.12
N SER A 436 13.65 -1.76 -25.07
CA SER A 436 15.10 -1.96 -25.19
C SER A 436 15.85 -0.67 -25.50
N ASP A 437 15.25 0.22 -26.31
CA ASP A 437 15.84 1.50 -26.73
C ASP A 437 15.80 2.60 -25.66
N LYS A 438 15.14 2.37 -24.52
CA LYS A 438 14.98 3.32 -23.41
C LYS A 438 14.44 4.70 -23.85
N LYS A 439 13.66 4.77 -24.94
CA LYS A 439 13.21 6.04 -25.56
C LYS A 439 12.55 7.01 -24.58
N TYR A 440 11.83 6.50 -23.59
CA TYR A 440 11.11 7.27 -22.57
C TYR A 440 11.67 7.06 -21.16
N GLY A 441 12.90 6.55 -21.05
CA GLY A 441 13.45 6.04 -19.81
C GLY A 441 13.09 4.58 -19.57
N ARG A 442 13.20 4.13 -18.30
CA ARG A 442 13.05 2.72 -17.95
C ARG A 442 12.45 2.48 -16.57
N ILE A 443 11.53 1.51 -16.50
CA ILE A 443 11.07 0.86 -15.27
C ILE A 443 11.60 -0.59 -15.28
N HIS A 444 12.20 -1.02 -14.18
CA HIS A 444 12.78 -2.35 -14.05
C HIS A 444 11.85 -3.28 -13.28
N HIS A 445 11.30 -2.79 -12.17
CA HIS A 445 10.48 -3.54 -11.23
C HIS A 445 9.27 -2.71 -10.79
N TRP A 446 8.31 -3.37 -10.15
CA TRP A 446 7.08 -2.76 -9.65
C TRP A 446 6.91 -3.08 -8.18
N ILE A 447 6.62 -2.07 -7.36
CA ILE A 447 6.15 -2.24 -5.99
C ILE A 447 4.63 -2.11 -6.03
N ILE A 448 3.95 -3.16 -5.59
CA ILE A 448 2.50 -3.26 -5.76
C ILE A 448 1.85 -2.64 -4.53
N HIS A 449 1.34 -1.44 -4.73
CA HIS A 449 0.71 -0.58 -3.72
C HIS A 449 1.71 -0.08 -2.67
N ASN A 450 1.23 0.37 -1.50
CA ASN A 450 2.08 0.85 -0.40
C ASN A 450 1.67 0.18 0.90
N GLU A 451 2.64 -0.32 1.67
CA GLU A 451 2.46 -0.82 3.04
C GLU A 451 1.20 -1.66 3.20
N VAL A 452 1.15 -2.80 2.53
CA VAL A 452 -0.09 -3.58 2.40
C VAL A 452 -0.48 -4.31 3.68
N ASP A 453 0.47 -4.49 4.59
CA ASP A 453 0.22 -4.88 5.98
C ASP A 453 -0.48 -3.78 6.78
N ALA A 454 -0.23 -2.50 6.47
CA ALA A 454 -1.04 -1.36 6.89
C ALA A 454 -2.16 -1.03 5.88
N GLY A 455 -2.75 -2.05 5.27
CA GLY A 455 -3.69 -1.94 4.15
C GLY A 455 -4.88 -1.02 4.41
N TRP A 456 -5.38 -0.95 5.65
CA TRP A 456 -6.45 -0.01 6.03
C TRP A 456 -6.11 1.46 5.71
N VAL A 457 -4.85 1.86 5.90
CA VAL A 457 -4.40 3.23 5.64
C VAL A 457 -3.91 3.37 4.21
N TRP A 458 -3.07 2.45 3.73
CA TRP A 458 -2.28 2.69 2.52
C TRP A 458 -2.70 1.89 1.28
N THR A 459 -3.60 0.91 1.41
CA THR A 459 -4.12 0.11 0.28
C THR A 459 -5.53 -0.41 0.62
N ASN A 460 -6.47 0.49 0.86
CA ASN A 460 -7.72 0.13 1.53
C ASN A 460 -8.67 -0.68 0.62
N ALA A 461 -9.14 -1.82 1.13
CA ALA A 461 -10.12 -2.70 0.51
C ALA A 461 -11.30 -3.00 1.46
N GLY A 462 -11.57 -2.11 2.41
CA GLY A 462 -12.51 -2.33 3.52
C GLY A 462 -11.90 -3.18 4.63
N GLU A 463 -12.70 -3.47 5.66
CA GLU A 463 -12.36 -4.40 6.74
C GLU A 463 -12.35 -5.81 6.16
N LYS A 464 -11.21 -6.51 6.26
CA LYS A 464 -10.99 -7.86 5.72
C LYS A 464 -10.05 -8.62 6.62
N THR A 465 -10.19 -9.94 6.70
CA THR A 465 -9.14 -10.79 7.29
C THR A 465 -7.91 -10.82 6.39
N ALA A 466 -6.75 -11.13 6.95
CA ALA A 466 -5.48 -11.12 6.21
C ALA A 466 -5.55 -11.98 4.93
N LEU A 467 -6.16 -13.17 5.02
CA LEU A 467 -6.27 -14.09 3.90
C LEU A 467 -7.19 -13.58 2.78
N VAL A 468 -8.35 -13.00 3.12
CA VAL A 468 -9.26 -12.41 2.13
C VAL A 468 -8.62 -11.19 1.45
N PHE A 469 -7.92 -10.37 2.23
CA PHE A 469 -7.12 -9.26 1.68
C PHE A 469 -6.04 -9.78 0.71
N MET A 470 -5.34 -10.85 1.08
CA MET A 470 -4.29 -11.46 0.25
C MET A 470 -4.80 -12.09 -1.04
N ASP A 471 -6.04 -12.61 -1.11
CA ASP A 471 -6.61 -13.07 -2.40
C ASP A 471 -6.69 -11.92 -3.42
N ILE A 472 -7.18 -10.75 -2.97
CA ILE A 472 -7.32 -9.54 -3.80
C ILE A 472 -5.93 -9.01 -4.16
N TYR A 473 -5.04 -8.91 -3.18
CA TYR A 473 -3.68 -8.42 -3.38
C TYR A 473 -2.88 -9.32 -4.33
N HIS A 474 -2.98 -10.65 -4.19
CA HIS A 474 -2.31 -11.63 -5.03
C HIS A 474 -2.76 -11.51 -6.49
N LYS A 475 -4.06 -11.27 -6.75
CA LYS A 475 -4.59 -10.95 -8.11
C LYS A 475 -3.87 -9.73 -8.69
N SER A 476 -3.75 -8.63 -7.93
CA SER A 476 -3.03 -7.42 -8.36
C SER A 476 -1.55 -7.67 -8.65
N MET A 477 -0.86 -8.43 -7.79
CA MET A 477 0.54 -8.83 -8.02
C MET A 477 0.69 -9.66 -9.30
N ARG A 478 -0.20 -10.63 -9.52
CA ARG A 478 -0.19 -11.51 -10.70
C ARG A 478 -0.43 -10.74 -11.99
N MET A 479 -1.42 -9.85 -12.01
CA MET A 479 -1.68 -9.00 -13.16
C MET A 479 -0.46 -8.16 -13.52
N SER A 480 0.09 -7.44 -12.53
CA SER A 480 1.25 -6.57 -12.71
C SER A 480 2.47 -7.36 -13.19
N HIS A 481 2.72 -8.52 -12.58
CA HIS A 481 3.81 -9.41 -12.97
C HIS A 481 3.64 -9.90 -14.41
N ASN A 482 2.48 -10.49 -14.75
CA ASN A 482 2.28 -11.12 -16.04
C ASN A 482 2.35 -10.09 -17.19
N ILE A 483 1.75 -8.92 -17.01
CA ILE A 483 1.85 -7.80 -17.97
C ILE A 483 3.30 -7.32 -18.08
N ALA A 484 4.02 -7.15 -16.99
CA ALA A 484 5.42 -6.73 -17.02
C ALA A 484 6.31 -7.76 -17.74
N ARG A 485 6.11 -9.06 -17.48
CA ARG A 485 6.88 -10.17 -18.08
C ARG A 485 6.67 -10.30 -19.58
N LYS A 486 5.54 -9.84 -20.11
CA LYS A 486 5.33 -9.69 -21.56
C LYS A 486 6.35 -8.75 -22.21
N TYR A 487 6.93 -7.80 -21.47
CA TYR A 487 7.91 -6.85 -22.01
C TYR A 487 9.33 -7.04 -21.47
N ASN A 488 9.48 -7.46 -20.21
CA ASN A 488 10.77 -7.58 -19.53
C ASN A 488 10.88 -8.94 -18.81
N PRO A 489 11.75 -9.87 -19.28
CA PRO A 489 11.93 -11.19 -18.68
C PRO A 489 12.73 -11.17 -17.38
N ASN A 490 13.06 -10.00 -16.82
CA ASN A 490 13.67 -9.88 -15.51
C ASN A 490 12.83 -9.07 -14.52
N SER A 491 11.68 -8.55 -14.96
CA SER A 491 10.80 -7.77 -14.11
C SER A 491 10.27 -8.62 -12.97
N LYS A 492 10.17 -7.99 -11.80
CA LYS A 492 9.64 -8.55 -10.56
C LYS A 492 8.56 -7.63 -10.03
N VAL A 493 7.75 -8.17 -9.14
CA VAL A 493 6.75 -7.42 -8.38
C VAL A 493 7.04 -7.56 -6.89
N PHE A 494 7.00 -6.46 -6.15
CA PHE A 494 7.39 -6.41 -4.75
C PHE A 494 6.15 -6.29 -3.87
N ILE A 495 6.08 -7.13 -2.84
CA ILE A 495 5.19 -6.91 -1.70
C ILE A 495 5.81 -5.86 -0.78
N THR A 496 5.04 -4.84 -0.39
CA THR A 496 5.51 -3.71 0.42
C THR A 496 4.97 -3.78 1.83
N LEU A 497 5.86 -3.70 2.82
CA LEU A 497 5.58 -4.05 4.20
C LEU A 497 6.19 -3.00 5.14
N THR A 498 5.44 -2.57 6.15
CA THR A 498 5.93 -1.76 7.28
C THR A 498 6.92 -2.54 8.15
N HIS A 499 7.39 -1.96 9.26
CA HIS A 499 8.20 -2.68 10.25
C HIS A 499 7.42 -3.67 11.14
N TYR A 500 6.08 -3.76 11.03
CA TYR A 500 5.19 -4.56 11.90
C TYR A 500 5.22 -6.07 11.58
N TRP A 501 6.36 -6.72 11.83
CA TRP A 501 6.63 -8.10 11.44
C TRP A 501 5.62 -9.12 11.99
N ASN A 502 5.48 -9.18 13.31
CA ASN A 502 4.60 -10.15 14.00
C ASN A 502 3.82 -9.50 15.17
N TRP A 503 3.65 -8.17 15.10
CA TRP A 503 2.93 -7.39 16.08
C TRP A 503 2.60 -6.01 15.52
N THR A 504 1.45 -5.47 15.89
CA THR A 504 1.02 -4.10 15.66
C THR A 504 0.10 -3.67 16.82
N SER A 505 0.06 -2.37 17.14
CA SER A 505 -0.97 -1.82 18.05
C SER A 505 -2.26 -1.47 17.32
N ASN A 506 -2.25 -1.40 15.99
CA ASN A 506 -3.43 -1.06 15.20
C ASN A 506 -4.20 -2.33 14.81
N PRO A 507 -5.45 -2.52 15.28
CA PRO A 507 -6.23 -3.73 15.02
C PRO A 507 -6.63 -3.92 13.55
N HIS A 508 -6.49 -2.87 12.72
CA HIS A 508 -6.74 -2.93 11.29
C HIS A 508 -5.50 -3.28 10.45
N PHE A 509 -4.34 -3.46 11.09
CA PHE A 509 -3.12 -3.83 10.39
C PHE A 509 -2.91 -5.35 10.47
N TYR A 510 -2.36 -5.90 9.40
CA TYR A 510 -1.92 -7.28 9.32
C TYR A 510 -0.46 -7.38 9.76
N HIS A 511 -0.03 -8.59 10.13
CA HIS A 511 1.38 -8.85 10.39
C HIS A 511 2.13 -9.09 9.09
N SER A 512 3.27 -8.42 8.87
CA SER A 512 4.04 -8.56 7.63
C SER A 512 4.48 -10.02 7.38
N LYS A 513 4.84 -10.75 8.44
CA LYS A 513 5.20 -12.18 8.39
C LYS A 513 4.04 -13.04 7.89
N GLU A 514 2.84 -12.81 8.41
CA GLU A 514 1.64 -13.56 8.02
C GLU A 514 1.33 -13.37 6.53
N LEU A 515 1.40 -12.14 6.01
CA LEU A 515 1.16 -11.86 4.60
C LEU A 515 2.20 -12.55 3.68
N LEU A 516 3.47 -12.58 4.10
CA LEU A 516 4.52 -13.29 3.37
C LEU A 516 4.33 -14.80 3.37
N GLU A 517 3.92 -15.39 4.50
CA GLU A 517 3.61 -16.81 4.61
C GLU A 517 2.40 -17.18 3.74
N GLN A 518 1.35 -16.35 3.72
CA GLN A 518 0.21 -16.53 2.81
C GLN A 518 0.63 -16.41 1.33
N LEU A 519 1.52 -15.47 0.99
CA LEU A 519 2.05 -15.35 -0.37
C LEU A 519 2.85 -16.59 -0.80
N LEU A 520 3.58 -17.22 0.12
CA LEU A 520 4.26 -18.50 -0.11
C LEU A 520 3.25 -19.64 -0.33
N GLN A 521 2.17 -19.71 0.45
CA GLN A 521 1.09 -20.68 0.26
C GLN A 521 0.44 -20.54 -1.13
N TYR A 522 0.08 -19.31 -1.54
CA TYR A 522 -0.41 -19.04 -2.88
C TYR A 522 0.61 -19.39 -3.97
N SER A 523 1.91 -19.14 -3.72
CA SER A 523 2.97 -19.51 -4.67
C SER A 523 3.08 -21.03 -4.84
N LYS A 524 2.94 -21.80 -3.76
CA LYS A 524 2.91 -23.28 -3.80
C LYS A 524 1.67 -23.78 -4.55
N ALA A 525 0.49 -23.28 -4.20
CA ALA A 525 -0.79 -23.75 -4.75
C ALA A 525 -1.02 -23.31 -6.20
N GLU A 526 -0.82 -22.02 -6.48
CA GLU A 526 -1.24 -21.39 -7.75
C GLU A 526 -0.09 -21.11 -8.73
N GLY A 527 1.12 -21.54 -8.37
CA GLY A 527 2.31 -21.55 -9.21
C GLY A 527 3.26 -20.41 -8.94
N ASP A 528 4.47 -20.73 -8.52
CA ASP A 528 5.42 -19.73 -8.04
C ASP A 528 5.84 -18.73 -9.15
N PHE A 529 6.03 -17.46 -8.76
CA PHE A 529 6.41 -16.36 -9.64
C PHE A 529 7.50 -15.49 -9.00
N GLU A 530 8.21 -14.68 -9.79
CA GLU A 530 9.33 -13.86 -9.30
C GLU A 530 8.82 -12.61 -8.54
N TRP A 531 8.13 -12.81 -7.43
CA TRP A 531 7.88 -11.77 -6.44
C TRP A 531 9.11 -11.50 -5.56
N ALA A 532 9.16 -10.31 -4.98
CA ALA A 532 10.24 -9.76 -4.17
C ALA A 532 9.68 -8.99 -2.96
N ILE A 533 10.53 -8.51 -2.06
CA ILE A 533 10.13 -7.86 -0.80
C ILE A 533 10.61 -6.40 -0.79
N ALA A 534 9.69 -5.50 -0.46
CA ALA A 534 9.89 -4.06 -0.26
C ALA A 534 9.60 -3.74 1.22
N GLN A 535 10.58 -3.97 2.10
CA GLN A 535 10.41 -3.79 3.55
C GLN A 535 10.72 -2.35 3.96
N HIS A 536 9.97 -1.79 4.90
CA HIS A 536 10.19 -0.47 5.49
C HIS A 536 10.65 -0.58 6.96
N PRO A 537 11.88 -1.08 7.26
CA PRO A 537 12.45 -0.92 8.59
C PRO A 537 12.67 0.55 8.98
N TYR A 538 11.86 1.03 9.91
CA TYR A 538 12.16 2.23 10.70
C TYR A 538 12.66 1.84 12.10
N PRO A 539 13.27 2.76 12.86
CA PRO A 539 13.34 2.61 14.32
C PRO A 539 11.95 2.36 14.91
N GLU A 540 11.88 1.73 16.10
CA GLU A 540 10.61 1.38 16.74
C GLU A 540 9.65 2.57 16.87
N SER A 541 10.20 3.77 17.07
CA SER A 541 9.47 5.03 16.93
C SER A 541 10.09 5.85 15.82
N LEU A 542 9.29 6.28 14.85
CA LEU A 542 9.76 7.18 13.78
C LEU A 542 10.28 8.53 14.31
N ARG A 543 9.94 8.91 15.54
CA ARG A 543 10.43 10.15 16.16
C ARG A 543 11.81 9.99 16.81
N GLU A 544 12.23 8.76 17.08
CA GLU A 544 13.47 8.45 17.80
C GLU A 544 14.51 7.82 16.84
N PRO A 545 15.55 8.55 16.39
CA PRO A 545 16.55 8.00 15.48
C PRO A 545 17.46 6.92 16.08
N LYS A 546 17.52 6.79 17.41
CA LYS A 546 18.44 5.88 18.12
C LYS A 546 17.94 4.44 18.12
N THR A 547 17.86 3.83 16.93
CA THR A 547 17.38 2.45 16.71
C THR A 547 18.09 1.38 17.56
N TRP A 548 19.34 1.59 17.98
CA TRP A 548 20.04 0.67 18.88
C TRP A 548 19.34 0.53 20.25
N LEU A 549 18.46 1.47 20.61
CA LEU A 549 17.64 1.45 21.82
C LEU A 549 16.28 0.76 21.64
N ASP A 550 15.92 0.32 20.43
CA ASP A 550 14.64 -0.37 20.16
C ASP A 550 14.49 -1.59 21.08
N LYS A 551 13.27 -1.80 21.62
CA LYS A 551 12.97 -2.81 22.63
C LYS A 551 11.98 -3.87 22.17
N LYS A 552 11.13 -3.57 21.17
CA LYS A 552 10.20 -4.51 20.53
C LYS A 552 10.87 -5.36 19.45
N VAL A 553 12.17 -5.65 19.61
CA VAL A 553 12.92 -6.47 18.67
C VAL A 553 13.59 -7.62 19.39
N SER A 554 13.62 -8.77 18.72
CA SER A 554 14.42 -9.94 19.08
C SER A 554 15.13 -10.46 17.82
N PHE A 555 16.06 -11.41 18.01
CA PHE A 555 16.87 -12.01 16.95
C PHE A 555 16.38 -13.43 16.62
N ASP A 556 15.06 -13.54 16.40
CA ASP A 556 14.36 -14.76 16.03
C ASP A 556 13.20 -14.41 15.06
N PHE A 557 12.67 -15.39 14.34
CA PHE A 557 11.64 -15.17 13.32
C PHE A 557 10.28 -14.73 13.89
N ASN A 558 10.09 -14.76 15.21
CA ASN A 558 8.88 -14.28 15.88
C ASN A 558 9.04 -12.89 16.51
N THR A 559 10.14 -12.19 16.22
CA THR A 559 10.32 -10.78 16.62
C THR A 559 9.08 -9.94 16.31
N LYS A 560 8.76 -8.99 17.18
CA LYS A 560 7.58 -8.14 17.00
C LYS A 560 7.77 -7.20 15.81
N LEU A 561 8.90 -6.51 15.77
CA LEU A 561 9.27 -5.58 14.71
C LEU A 561 10.53 -6.02 13.98
N ILE A 562 10.66 -5.57 12.72
CA ILE A 562 11.95 -5.52 12.01
C ILE A 562 12.37 -4.05 11.93
N THR A 563 13.35 -3.67 12.74
CA THR A 563 13.96 -2.34 12.70
C THR A 563 15.39 -2.45 12.22
N PHE A 564 16.13 -1.34 12.18
CA PHE A 564 17.56 -1.40 11.87
C PHE A 564 18.34 -2.24 12.91
N LYS A 565 17.85 -2.39 14.14
CA LYS A 565 18.52 -3.14 15.21
C LYS A 565 18.61 -4.64 14.96
N ASN A 566 17.65 -5.24 14.28
CA ASN A 566 17.57 -6.69 14.07
C ASN A 566 17.40 -7.12 12.60
N LEU A 567 17.93 -6.34 11.65
CA LEU A 567 17.84 -6.65 10.20
C LEU A 567 18.36 -8.05 9.82
N GLU A 568 19.20 -8.68 10.64
CA GLU A 568 19.61 -10.09 10.48
C GLU A 568 18.43 -11.04 10.40
N VAL A 569 17.30 -10.73 11.05
CA VAL A 569 16.09 -11.57 10.99
C VAL A 569 15.53 -11.61 9.57
N LEU A 570 15.40 -10.47 8.89
CA LEU A 570 14.94 -10.41 7.50
C LEU A 570 15.94 -11.10 6.56
N ASP A 571 17.23 -10.84 6.79
CA ASP A 571 18.33 -11.44 6.04
C ASP A 571 18.28 -12.96 6.09
N ALA A 572 18.14 -13.54 7.29
CA ALA A 572 18.01 -14.97 7.50
C ALA A 572 16.71 -15.51 6.91
N TRP A 573 15.59 -14.82 7.11
CA TRP A 573 14.26 -15.29 6.70
C TRP A 573 14.18 -15.49 5.19
N VAL A 574 14.71 -14.54 4.39
CA VAL A 574 14.66 -14.63 2.92
C VAL A 574 15.59 -15.71 2.33
N LYS A 575 16.53 -16.21 3.14
CA LYS A 575 17.47 -17.26 2.75
C LYS A 575 16.97 -18.67 3.08
N GLN A 576 15.83 -18.81 3.75
CA GLN A 576 15.23 -20.11 4.05
C GLN A 576 14.85 -20.87 2.76
N PRO A 577 15.07 -22.20 2.67
CA PRO A 577 14.80 -22.99 1.47
C PRO A 577 13.39 -22.84 0.89
N GLU A 578 12.38 -22.78 1.76
CA GLU A 578 10.96 -22.62 1.43
C GLU A 578 10.63 -21.23 0.86
N VAL A 579 11.46 -20.22 1.13
CA VAL A 579 11.26 -18.86 0.64
C VAL A 579 11.85 -18.67 -0.75
N LEU A 580 12.83 -19.48 -1.14
CA LEU A 580 13.51 -19.38 -2.43
C LEU A 580 12.51 -19.53 -3.59
N PHE A 581 12.61 -18.66 -4.60
CA PHE A 581 11.87 -18.81 -5.84
C PHE A 581 12.23 -20.16 -6.48
N LYS A 582 11.20 -21.00 -6.67
CA LYS A 582 11.30 -22.39 -7.12
C LYS A 582 12.32 -23.23 -6.34
N GLY A 583 12.52 -22.93 -5.06
CA GLY A 583 13.50 -23.62 -4.20
C GLY A 583 14.96 -23.37 -4.59
N GLN A 584 15.25 -22.43 -5.49
CA GLN A 584 16.58 -22.30 -6.11
C GLN A 584 17.19 -20.90 -6.00
N LYS A 585 16.37 -19.84 -6.05
CA LYS A 585 16.86 -18.47 -6.16
C LYS A 585 16.31 -17.59 -5.05
N LYS A 586 17.21 -16.93 -4.30
CA LYS A 586 16.83 -15.93 -3.30
C LYS A 586 16.00 -14.82 -3.96
N ARG A 587 14.89 -14.45 -3.32
CA ARG A 587 14.04 -13.33 -3.74
C ARG A 587 14.75 -12.01 -3.48
N LEU A 588 14.47 -10.99 -4.30
CA LEU A 588 15.05 -9.68 -4.05
C LEU A 588 14.44 -9.06 -2.79
N VAL A 589 15.26 -8.36 -2.00
CA VAL A 589 14.82 -7.61 -0.82
C VAL A 589 15.36 -6.20 -0.91
N TYR A 590 14.45 -5.25 -1.11
CA TYR A 590 14.74 -3.82 -1.06
C TYR A 590 14.16 -3.25 0.23
N LEU A 591 14.99 -2.50 0.95
CA LEU A 591 14.51 -1.64 2.01
C LEU A 591 14.00 -0.35 1.36
N SER A 592 12.75 -0.36 0.89
CA SER A 592 12.21 0.58 -0.12
C SER A 592 11.81 1.96 0.37
N GLU A 593 11.59 2.12 1.66
CA GLU A 593 11.26 3.41 2.28
C GLU A 593 11.72 3.43 3.73
N ASN A 594 12.85 4.10 4.02
CA ASN A 594 13.51 4.00 5.32
C ASN A 594 14.37 5.21 5.63
N GLY A 595 14.46 5.59 6.90
CA GLY A 595 15.34 6.67 7.33
C GLY A 595 15.34 6.86 8.84
N THR A 596 16.08 7.86 9.28
CA THR A 596 16.16 8.27 10.69
C THR A 596 15.73 9.73 10.79
N ASN A 597 14.96 10.07 11.83
CA ASN A 597 14.41 11.40 12.04
C ASN A 597 15.38 12.33 12.78
N SER A 598 15.29 13.64 12.53
CA SER A 598 15.86 14.67 13.41
C SER A 598 14.72 15.49 14.06
N PRO A 599 14.42 15.34 15.36
CA PRO A 599 13.29 16.04 16.01
C PRO A 599 13.32 17.56 15.86
N THR A 600 14.51 18.16 15.74
CA THR A 600 14.75 19.55 15.36
C THR A 600 15.98 19.63 14.42
N TYR A 601 16.46 20.86 14.14
CA TYR A 601 17.74 21.09 13.48
C TYR A 601 18.87 21.48 14.45
N SER A 602 18.72 21.18 15.74
CA SER A 602 19.80 21.33 16.71
C SER A 602 21.00 20.46 16.29
N ALA A 603 22.21 20.87 16.68
CA ALA A 603 23.41 20.11 16.37
C ALA A 603 23.33 18.67 16.91
N GLN A 604 22.75 18.48 18.10
CA GLN A 604 22.58 17.17 18.72
C GLN A 604 21.60 16.29 17.93
N ASP A 605 20.41 16.79 17.59
CA ASP A 605 19.40 16.01 16.87
C ASP A 605 19.88 15.59 15.48
N LEU A 606 20.60 16.48 14.79
CA LEU A 606 21.24 16.17 13.51
C LEU A 606 22.35 15.12 13.65
N LYS A 607 23.09 15.14 14.77
CA LYS A 607 24.14 14.15 15.07
C LYS A 607 23.53 12.79 15.41
N GLU A 608 22.44 12.74 16.17
CA GLU A 608 21.70 11.51 16.49
C GLU A 608 21.05 10.90 15.24
N GLN A 609 20.45 11.72 14.37
CA GLN A 609 19.97 11.27 13.05
C GLN A 609 21.10 10.59 12.26
N ALA A 610 22.26 11.23 12.16
CA ALA A 610 23.40 10.69 11.43
C ALA A 610 23.97 9.42 12.08
N ALA A 611 23.99 9.34 13.42
CA ALA A 611 24.40 8.15 14.15
C ALA A 611 23.47 6.95 13.91
N GLY A 612 22.15 7.18 13.91
CA GLY A 612 21.15 6.17 13.55
C GLY A 612 21.39 5.58 12.15
N MET A 613 21.65 6.45 11.18
CA MET A 613 21.96 5.99 9.82
C MET A 613 23.33 5.31 9.74
N ALA A 614 24.34 5.78 10.48
CA ALA A 614 25.65 5.13 10.53
C ALA A 614 25.54 3.69 11.04
N TYR A 615 24.80 3.48 12.13
CA TYR A 615 24.45 2.16 12.67
C TYR A 615 23.80 1.27 11.61
N ALA A 616 22.71 1.76 11.00
CA ALA A 616 21.93 0.99 10.02
C ALA A 616 22.76 0.60 8.78
N MET A 617 23.54 1.54 8.21
CA MET A 617 24.37 1.26 7.04
C MET A 617 25.53 0.31 7.35
N LYS A 618 26.18 0.45 8.52
CA LYS A 618 27.25 -0.48 8.95
C LYS A 618 26.74 -1.89 9.09
N LYS A 619 25.52 -2.06 9.61
CA LYS A 619 24.87 -3.36 9.72
C LYS A 619 24.50 -3.94 8.35
N LEU A 620 23.83 -3.15 7.51
CA LEU A 620 23.42 -3.54 6.15
C LEU A 620 24.59 -4.05 5.28
N LYS A 621 25.81 -3.54 5.50
CA LYS A 621 27.02 -3.91 4.77
C LYS A 621 27.29 -5.43 4.78
N PHE A 622 26.91 -6.14 5.84
CA PHE A 622 27.19 -7.57 6.03
C PHE A 622 26.01 -8.49 5.70
N LEU A 623 24.83 -7.93 5.39
CA LEU A 623 23.60 -8.70 5.17
C LEU A 623 23.39 -8.99 3.68
N ASP A 624 23.85 -10.14 3.19
CA ASP A 624 23.81 -10.51 1.77
C ASP A 624 22.42 -10.91 1.24
N GLY A 625 21.46 -11.14 2.15
CA GLY A 625 20.05 -11.32 1.87
C GLY A 625 19.36 -10.02 1.43
N ILE A 626 19.92 -8.84 1.75
CA ILE A 626 19.34 -7.53 1.41
C ILE A 626 20.09 -6.89 0.24
N ASP A 627 19.36 -6.57 -0.83
CA ASP A 627 19.93 -6.15 -2.12
C ASP A 627 20.00 -4.63 -2.32
N GLY A 628 19.15 -3.86 -1.63
CA GLY A 628 19.06 -2.41 -1.80
C GLY A 628 18.45 -1.70 -0.61
N PHE A 629 18.79 -0.42 -0.47
CA PHE A 629 18.28 0.51 0.54
C PHE A 629 17.91 1.82 -0.11
N GLN A 630 16.64 2.16 -0.13
CA GLN A 630 16.13 3.41 -0.65
C GLN A 630 15.86 4.37 0.51
N TYR A 631 16.74 5.36 0.64
CA TYR A 631 16.62 6.35 1.70
C TYR A 631 15.37 7.20 1.48
N HIS A 632 14.50 7.25 2.49
CA HIS A 632 13.37 8.14 2.58
C HIS A 632 13.57 9.15 3.73
N ASN A 633 13.52 10.47 3.51
CA ASN A 633 13.19 11.15 2.25
C ASN A 633 14.41 11.89 1.66
N TRP A 634 14.31 12.31 0.39
CA TRP A 634 15.37 13.11 -0.24
C TRP A 634 15.54 14.48 0.43
N GLN A 635 14.43 15.08 0.85
CA GLN A 635 14.36 16.31 1.65
C GLN A 635 13.22 16.19 2.65
N ASP A 636 13.30 16.95 3.74
CA ASP A 636 12.19 17.04 4.69
C ASP A 636 10.90 17.51 4.01
N ASN A 637 9.77 16.97 4.45
CA ASN A 637 8.47 17.20 3.84
C ASN A 637 7.42 17.51 4.91
N ARG A 638 6.77 18.67 4.81
CA ARG A 638 5.76 19.13 5.78
C ARG A 638 4.55 18.19 5.88
N LYS A 639 4.35 17.32 4.90
CA LYS A 639 3.22 16.38 4.84
C LYS A 639 3.50 15.04 5.53
N GLU A 640 4.59 14.92 6.28
CA GLU A 640 5.02 13.71 7.01
C GLU A 640 4.85 13.88 8.53
N GLY A 641 3.78 14.56 8.98
CA GLY A 641 3.39 14.70 10.40
C GLY A 641 4.48 15.25 11.34
N GLY A 642 5.24 16.22 10.82
CA GLY A 642 6.31 16.90 11.56
C GLY A 642 7.65 16.17 11.58
N LEU A 643 7.76 15.00 10.94
CA LEU A 643 9.03 14.31 10.76
C LEU A 643 9.98 15.15 9.89
N ARG A 644 11.27 15.08 10.22
CA ARG A 644 12.39 15.67 9.46
C ARG A 644 13.41 14.58 9.13
N ILE A 645 12.94 13.55 8.42
CA ILE A 645 13.72 12.36 8.04
C ILE A 645 14.63 12.58 6.82
N GLY A 646 14.49 13.71 6.14
CA GLY A 646 15.18 13.98 4.88
C GLY A 646 16.70 14.03 5.02
N LEU A 647 17.41 13.67 3.94
CA LEU A 647 18.85 13.93 3.82
C LEU A 647 19.17 15.43 3.78
N ARG A 648 18.18 16.24 3.39
CA ARG A 648 18.23 17.70 3.33
C ARG A 648 17.12 18.31 4.18
N ARG A 649 17.37 19.54 4.63
CA ARG A 649 16.35 20.38 5.28
C ARG A 649 15.16 20.66 4.36
N PHE A 650 14.11 21.25 4.90
CA PHE A 650 12.96 21.67 4.12
C PHE A 650 13.36 22.60 2.96
N PRO A 651 12.67 22.52 1.80
CA PRO A 651 12.93 23.43 0.69
C PRO A 651 12.78 24.91 1.02
N ASP A 652 11.94 25.21 2.01
CA ASP A 652 11.57 26.55 2.49
C ASP A 652 12.13 26.85 3.89
N ASP A 653 13.13 26.09 4.37
CA ASP A 653 13.78 26.39 5.65
C ASP A 653 14.33 27.82 5.65
N LYS A 654 14.10 28.56 6.74
CA LYS A 654 14.44 30.00 6.79
C LYS A 654 15.94 30.27 6.89
N GLU A 655 16.69 29.34 7.48
CA GLU A 655 18.12 29.49 7.73
C GLU A 655 18.97 28.88 6.62
N ASP A 656 18.63 27.66 6.19
CA ASP A 656 19.38 26.92 5.19
C ASP A 656 18.44 26.10 4.28
N PRO A 657 17.73 26.77 3.33
CA PRO A 657 16.79 26.12 2.43
C PRO A 657 17.42 24.96 1.66
N SER A 658 16.83 23.76 1.76
CA SER A 658 17.38 22.53 1.17
C SER A 658 18.82 22.16 1.62
N GLY A 659 19.26 22.72 2.74
CA GLY A 659 20.57 22.50 3.34
C GLY A 659 20.91 21.02 3.52
N ILE A 660 22.18 20.67 3.29
CA ILE A 660 22.68 19.30 3.50
C ILE A 660 22.76 19.02 5.00
N LYS A 661 22.11 17.95 5.47
CA LYS A 661 22.25 17.48 6.85
C LYS A 661 23.47 16.58 7.03
N PRO A 662 23.99 16.38 8.25
CA PRO A 662 25.07 15.42 8.52
C PRO A 662 24.78 14.00 8.03
N VAL A 663 23.53 13.53 8.11
CA VAL A 663 23.11 12.21 7.60
C VAL A 663 23.38 12.03 6.09
N TRP A 664 23.34 13.11 5.29
CA TRP A 664 23.72 13.05 3.87
C TRP A 664 25.18 12.69 3.68
N LYS A 665 26.07 13.17 4.57
CA LYS A 665 27.51 12.84 4.52
C LYS A 665 27.77 11.40 4.91
N VAL A 666 27.04 10.89 5.91
CA VAL A 666 27.03 9.46 6.25
C VAL A 666 26.63 8.64 5.04
N TYR A 667 25.51 8.98 4.42
CA TYR A 667 24.99 8.25 3.25
C TYR A 667 25.93 8.32 2.04
N GLN A 668 26.57 9.48 1.81
CA GLN A 668 27.59 9.65 0.77
C GLN A 668 28.77 8.70 1.00
N ALA A 669 29.31 8.68 2.24
CA ALA A 669 30.55 7.99 2.57
C ALA A 669 30.42 6.46 2.61
N PHE A 670 29.21 5.92 2.71
CA PHE A 670 28.98 4.47 2.72
C PHE A 670 29.60 3.77 1.50
N GLY A 671 30.44 2.76 1.76
CA GLY A 671 31.14 1.96 0.76
C GLY A 671 32.33 2.67 0.11
N THR A 672 32.77 3.82 0.64
CA THR A 672 33.90 4.59 0.13
C THR A 672 35.10 4.57 1.09
N GLU A 673 36.27 5.01 0.64
CA GLU A 673 37.46 5.19 1.48
C GLU A 673 37.26 6.17 2.65
N LYS A 674 36.27 7.07 2.56
CA LYS A 674 35.93 8.05 3.61
C LYS A 674 34.97 7.50 4.67
N GLU A 675 34.51 6.25 4.54
CA GLU A 675 33.52 5.67 5.44
C GLU A 675 33.98 5.73 6.90
N ALA A 676 35.22 5.33 7.21
CA ALA A 676 35.72 5.36 8.60
C ALA A 676 35.84 6.78 9.16
N GLU A 677 36.39 7.71 8.38
CA GLU A 677 36.54 9.13 8.75
C GLU A 677 35.19 9.74 9.14
N VAL A 678 34.14 9.47 8.36
CA VAL A 678 32.81 10.03 8.60
C VAL A 678 32.09 9.30 9.73
N TYR A 679 32.20 7.97 9.81
CA TYR A 679 31.37 7.16 10.71
C TYR A 679 31.88 7.13 12.15
N ASP A 680 33.20 7.09 12.37
CA ASP A 680 33.76 6.73 13.68
C ASP A 680 33.44 7.73 14.79
N GLN A 681 33.13 8.98 14.45
CA GLN A 681 32.65 10.00 15.40
C GLN A 681 31.29 9.66 16.06
N TYR A 682 30.53 8.71 15.52
CA TYR A 682 29.22 8.32 16.03
C TYR A 682 29.28 7.13 17.01
N LYS A 683 30.42 6.47 17.16
CA LYS A 683 30.61 5.33 18.08
C LYS A 683 30.24 5.67 19.53
N GLU A 684 30.68 6.83 20.01
CA GLU A 684 30.39 7.33 21.36
C GLU A 684 28.89 7.53 21.60
N ILE A 685 28.15 8.04 20.61
CA ILE A 685 26.69 8.25 20.71
C ILE A 685 25.94 6.93 20.74
N ILE A 686 26.42 5.95 19.96
CA ILE A 686 25.82 4.62 19.88
C ILE A 686 26.15 3.81 21.15
N GLY A 687 27.29 4.09 21.80
CA GLY A 687 27.77 3.39 22.98
C GLY A 687 28.56 2.13 22.63
N ILE A 688 29.41 2.20 21.61
CA ILE A 688 30.29 1.10 21.16
C ILE A 688 31.73 1.59 21.01
N ASP A 689 32.70 0.69 21.15
CA ASP A 689 34.11 0.95 20.86
C ASP A 689 34.46 0.51 19.42
N HIS A 690 33.83 -0.57 18.97
CA HIS A 690 34.06 -1.22 17.68
C HIS A 690 32.74 -1.49 16.94
N TRP A 691 32.75 -1.30 15.62
CA TRP A 691 31.55 -1.55 14.79
C TRP A 691 31.09 -3.01 14.83
N ASP A 692 31.97 -3.96 15.14
CA ASP A 692 31.61 -5.38 15.21
C ASP A 692 30.66 -5.73 16.37
N GLU A 693 30.47 -4.81 17.32
CA GLU A 693 29.57 -4.97 18.47
C GLU A 693 28.09 -4.86 18.09
N ILE A 694 27.75 -4.21 16.96
CA ILE A 694 26.36 -4.03 16.54
C ILE A 694 25.78 -5.26 15.81
N HIS A 695 26.61 -6.25 15.51
CA HIS A 695 26.22 -7.44 14.75
C HIS A 695 25.78 -8.57 15.67
N HIS A 696 24.63 -9.15 15.36
CA HIS A 696 24.22 -10.39 16.01
C HIS A 696 24.96 -11.56 15.36
N LYS A 697 25.61 -12.39 16.19
CA LYS A 697 26.50 -13.46 15.72
C LYS A 697 25.89 -14.86 15.84
N ASP A 698 24.82 -15.01 16.62
CA ASP A 698 24.17 -16.30 16.77
C ASP A 698 23.22 -16.58 15.59
N PRO A 699 22.91 -17.86 15.31
CA PRO A 699 21.92 -18.20 14.29
C PRO A 699 20.54 -17.66 14.65
N ILE A 700 19.89 -16.97 13.69
CA ILE A 700 18.47 -16.63 13.77
C ILE A 700 17.65 -17.92 13.65
N LYS A 701 16.64 -18.09 14.50
CA LYS A 701 15.78 -19.28 14.56
C LYS A 701 14.31 -18.94 14.55
#